data_AF-A0A523UVZ9-F1
#
_entry.id   AF-A0A523UVZ9-F1
#
_cell.length_a   1.000
_cell.length_b   1.000
_cell.length_c   1.000
_cell.angle_alpha   90.00
_cell.angle_beta   90.00
_cell.angle_gamma   90.00
#
_symmetry.space_group_name_H-M   'P 1'
#
loop_
_entity.id
_entity.type
_entity.pdbx_description
1 polymer ?
#
loop_
_entity_poly.entity_id
_entity_poly.type
_entity_poly.pdbx_seq_one_letter_code
_entity_poly.pdbx_strand_id
1 'polypeptide(L)'
;MNKSTIVFSNWKCRRLKFLASLAAAGCVLLFANRCAGEVAWWDTDHDERAQLIVQNQSSNTLYAGYPVAESLDTGTLVSAGDMLASGNDLRIIYYNGASNVELDRRIIYMNSDTTLVWFAVQQDIAPSAADSNYWMYYNHPSASAPNVDIDSIFVPPKDGYSAALYFFESGSGTTLEDTSGNDNDGTVNNMDNTNWVEGKHSLGLHFDGSSEYISVPDDAILDIEDEITLETWFKLDNAFGPDSENYDMSLLEKGPYGLRLDHVTGELVFSLSGWTVEYDSPQSEIYSLALYNGKLFAGTGESGIVHTFDGATWSSEDITDEKDVMCLCVYGGKLYAGTGEAQGIGGGKIYVYDGISWVLEYDTPSKNIRSMAVYRDTLFAGSGNSGLVYKFDGTSWSSQDITNDWDIFSLRVYNNKLYAGTGNPSAQGKGYFYSYDGTWSLEYDSPSKNIYSMAVYTDTLFATSGDEGLVYKFDGTSWSSEDITSQKDVLSIFVYSGKLYAGTGTFGSPIGAGLIYEYDGSSWSLSYNTPQKDVFSLGDYNGLLYLGTGNSGIIYTYPDEAVLASAQGLWNAAQFYHVAGTFDGSDMKIFVDGILDTSNSVSVIIDKDTSALMIGGGIDTTFFRGSLDGMGVSGVARTDFWYAKISPEPTVALAGTGTYTSMGDINRSTSDGNIAIYWRSVSGRTYDVFYCDTLQGTYTDVADVVASGDTTSWTDDGSATGTHPDSVVARFYRVECQTGALSRNTTGKMKRSIVSGMQLVSNPFIPYNSSIQSVLGGQLTGAADEGYADRVWKYDTDIDDYVFAWLVAGVGAPYDGKWWSSQDFEESTMDLGPDCGFWIQSRNAAQEMTFVGEVSDTSDRVISIVSGMQLFGSPYPDTVLLKNSDLIEDGATGATTELNADRIWWWDPDSTKYDYAWLVDDTGGPNDSLWWDSDPWGETSITLRPGEGYWYQTRGNPFTWSYSKPYDAPPNP
;
A
#
# COMPACT_ATOMS: atom_id res chain seq x y z
N MET A 1 13.83 9.38 -8.77
CA MET A 1 14.28 8.36 -9.74
C MET A 1 15.73 8.00 -9.47
N ASN A 2 16.01 6.74 -9.11
CA ASN A 2 17.37 6.23 -8.87
C ASN A 2 17.99 5.82 -10.21
N LYS A 3 18.74 6.71 -10.87
CA LYS A 3 19.46 6.37 -12.11
C LYS A 3 20.88 5.95 -11.76
N SER A 4 21.33 4.78 -12.17
CA SER A 4 22.74 4.60 -12.51
C SER A 4 22.90 4.99 -13.97
N THR A 5 23.94 5.75 -14.32
CA THR A 5 24.26 6.05 -15.73
C THR A 5 25.57 5.37 -16.05
N ILE A 6 25.58 4.54 -17.08
CA ILE A 6 26.82 4.01 -17.63
C ILE A 6 27.32 5.00 -18.69
N VAL A 7 28.60 5.37 -18.61
CA VAL A 7 29.20 6.34 -19.54
C VAL A 7 30.35 5.68 -20.29
N PHE A 8 30.29 5.74 -21.61
CA PHE A 8 31.40 5.35 -22.48
C PHE A 8 32.58 6.31 -22.34
N SER A 9 33.78 5.76 -22.17
CA SER A 9 34.98 6.52 -22.50
C SER A 9 35.07 6.64 -24.03
N ASN A 10 35.41 7.82 -24.55
CA ASN A 10 35.58 8.07 -26.00
C ASN A 10 36.77 7.30 -26.64
N TRP A 11 37.30 6.29 -25.96
CA TRP A 11 38.49 5.53 -26.32
C TRP A 11 38.08 4.11 -26.76
N LYS A 12 37.74 3.96 -28.05
CA LYS A 12 37.65 2.63 -28.68
C LYS A 12 39.05 2.15 -29.04
N CYS A 13 39.46 0.99 -28.54
CA CYS A 13 40.76 0.41 -28.83
C CYS A 13 40.60 -0.80 -29.74
N ARG A 14 41.20 -0.72 -30.93
CA ARG A 14 41.26 -1.81 -31.93
C ARG A 14 42.57 -2.55 -31.87
N ARG A 15 42.52 -3.88 -31.83
CA ARG A 15 43.72 -4.72 -31.89
C ARG A 15 44.22 -4.85 -33.33
N LEU A 16 45.42 -4.37 -33.63
CA LEU A 16 46.04 -4.58 -34.96
C LEU A 16 46.48 -6.04 -35.14
N LYS A 17 45.79 -6.79 -36.01
CA LYS A 17 46.25 -8.08 -36.53
C LYS A 17 47.26 -7.86 -37.66
N PHE A 18 48.55 -8.14 -37.43
CA PHE A 18 49.52 -8.23 -38.53
C PHE A 18 49.31 -9.54 -39.30
N LEU A 19 48.99 -9.44 -40.59
CA LEU A 19 49.07 -10.56 -41.53
C LEU A 19 50.51 -11.08 -41.57
N ALA A 20 50.75 -12.26 -41.00
CA ALA A 20 51.99 -13.00 -41.16
C ALA A 20 52.08 -13.59 -42.59
N SER A 21 52.21 -12.74 -43.60
CA SER A 21 52.52 -13.16 -44.97
C SER A 21 53.43 -12.17 -45.68
N LEU A 22 54.50 -11.71 -45.03
CA LEU A 22 55.65 -11.08 -45.70
C LEU A 22 56.87 -11.09 -44.76
N ALA A 23 57.37 -12.29 -44.44
CA ALA A 23 58.71 -12.46 -43.90
C ALA A 23 59.73 -12.46 -45.05
N ALA A 24 59.94 -11.30 -45.67
CA ALA A 24 61.10 -11.06 -46.53
C ALA A 24 61.46 -9.58 -46.52
N ALA A 25 62.72 -9.29 -46.19
CA ALA A 25 63.35 -7.99 -46.01
C ALA A 25 63.07 -7.32 -44.65
N GLY A 26 64.10 -7.33 -43.80
CA GLY A 26 64.08 -6.77 -42.46
C GLY A 26 63.71 -5.30 -42.46
N CYS A 27 62.64 -4.98 -41.75
CA CYS A 27 62.38 -3.65 -41.24
C CYS A 27 61.85 -3.84 -39.81
N VAL A 28 62.68 -3.51 -38.84
CA VAL A 28 62.24 -3.30 -37.46
C VAL A 28 61.36 -2.04 -37.48
N LEU A 29 60.07 -2.20 -37.23
CA LEU A 29 59.17 -1.10 -36.89
C LEU A 29 58.39 -1.52 -35.64
N LEU A 30 58.99 -1.17 -34.50
CA LEU A 30 58.32 -1.06 -33.21
C LEU A 30 57.27 0.06 -33.30
N PHE A 31 56.01 -0.27 -33.12
CA PHE A 31 55.05 0.57 -32.41
C PHE A 31 54.12 -0.33 -31.60
N ALA A 32 54.58 -0.71 -30.42
CA ALA A 32 53.68 -1.01 -29.32
C ALA A 32 53.26 0.35 -28.74
N ASN A 33 52.09 0.85 -29.12
CA ASN A 33 51.38 1.78 -28.24
C ASN A 33 50.78 0.92 -27.12
N ARG A 34 51.61 0.57 -26.12
CA ARG A 34 51.09 0.35 -24.77
C ARG A 34 51.05 1.72 -24.12
N CYS A 35 49.86 2.25 -23.86
CA CYS A 35 49.76 3.29 -22.85
C CYS A 35 50.16 2.64 -21.52
N ALA A 36 51.13 3.23 -20.81
CA ALA A 36 51.51 2.75 -19.49
C ALA A 36 50.31 2.94 -18.54
N GLY A 37 49.76 1.83 -18.03
CA GLY A 37 48.60 1.81 -17.13
C GLY A 37 47.36 1.05 -17.62
N GLU A 38 47.35 0.54 -18.86
CA GLU A 38 46.18 -0.20 -19.39
C GLU A 38 46.04 -1.64 -18.85
N VAL A 39 44.81 -2.03 -18.50
CA VAL A 39 44.42 -3.41 -18.17
C VAL A 39 44.75 -4.34 -19.35
N ALA A 40 45.33 -5.51 -19.03
CA ALA A 40 45.69 -6.52 -20.02
C ALA A 40 44.46 -6.95 -20.85
N TRP A 41 44.67 -7.21 -22.14
CA TRP A 41 43.62 -7.67 -23.05
C TRP A 41 43.09 -9.04 -22.59
N TRP A 42 41.78 -9.16 -22.36
CA TRP A 42 41.17 -10.38 -21.78
C TRP A 42 41.26 -11.58 -22.72
N ASP A 43 40.75 -11.44 -23.94
CA ASP A 43 40.78 -12.49 -24.96
C ASP A 43 41.26 -11.94 -26.30
N THR A 44 42.28 -12.60 -26.86
CA THR A 44 42.89 -12.23 -28.12
C THR A 44 42.01 -12.48 -29.35
N ASP A 45 40.94 -13.25 -29.24
CA ASP A 45 40.04 -13.50 -30.36
C ASP A 45 38.96 -12.42 -30.54
N HIS A 46 38.77 -11.55 -29.53
CA HIS A 46 37.96 -10.34 -29.60
C HIS A 46 38.82 -9.13 -30.01
N ASP A 47 38.54 -8.55 -31.18
CA ASP A 47 39.40 -7.53 -31.79
C ASP A 47 39.12 -6.10 -31.32
N GLU A 48 37.96 -5.86 -30.71
CA GLU A 48 37.53 -4.54 -30.25
C GLU A 48 37.17 -4.56 -28.76
N ARG A 49 37.48 -3.47 -28.04
CA ARG A 49 37.02 -3.25 -26.67
C ARG A 49 36.68 -1.78 -26.37
N ALA A 50 35.79 -1.57 -25.41
CA ALA A 50 35.45 -0.26 -24.85
C ALA A 50 35.36 -0.32 -23.31
N GLN A 51 35.72 0.75 -22.62
CA GLN A 51 35.57 0.83 -21.16
C GLN A 51 34.16 1.28 -20.80
N LEU A 52 33.57 0.63 -19.80
CA LEU A 52 32.28 0.98 -19.21
C LEU A 52 32.54 1.58 -17.81
N ILE A 53 31.92 2.72 -17.54
CA ILE A 53 31.97 3.37 -16.23
C ILE A 53 30.58 3.35 -15.64
N VAL A 54 30.37 2.62 -14.56
CA VAL A 54 29.10 2.58 -13.83
C VAL A 54 29.07 3.73 -12.84
N GLN A 55 28.22 4.73 -13.06
CA GLN A 55 28.04 5.86 -12.14
C GLN A 55 26.77 5.63 -11.31
N ASN A 56 26.89 5.66 -9.98
CA ASN A 56 25.74 5.63 -9.10
C ASN A 56 25.17 7.05 -8.92
N GLN A 57 23.98 7.34 -9.45
CA GLN A 57 23.27 8.60 -9.23
C GLN A 57 22.05 8.43 -8.30
N SER A 58 21.94 7.29 -7.62
CA SER A 58 20.98 7.06 -6.54
C SER A 58 21.45 7.70 -5.23
N SER A 59 20.51 7.99 -4.34
CA SER A 59 20.76 8.30 -2.93
C SER A 59 21.23 7.10 -2.09
N ASN A 60 21.11 5.88 -2.61
CA ASN A 60 21.44 4.63 -1.95
C ASN A 60 22.73 4.02 -2.53
N THR A 61 23.43 3.21 -1.74
CA THR A 61 24.59 2.42 -2.22
C THR A 61 24.12 1.34 -3.18
N LEU A 62 24.79 1.18 -4.33
CA LEU A 62 24.63 -0.02 -5.17
C LEU A 62 25.52 -1.12 -4.59
N TYR A 63 24.94 -2.12 -3.93
CA TYR A 63 25.71 -3.22 -3.36
C TYR A 63 26.25 -4.16 -4.46
N ALA A 64 27.35 -4.85 -4.17
CA ALA A 64 27.81 -5.94 -5.04
C ALA A 64 26.66 -6.93 -5.36
N GLY A 65 26.48 -7.26 -6.63
CA GLY A 65 25.35 -8.05 -7.13
C GLY A 65 24.24 -7.20 -7.78
N TYR A 66 24.24 -5.88 -7.61
CA TYR A 66 23.18 -5.02 -8.16
C TYR A 66 23.19 -5.02 -9.71
N PRO A 67 22.07 -5.35 -10.39
CA PRO A 67 21.98 -5.34 -11.84
C PRO A 67 22.04 -3.91 -12.39
N VAL A 68 22.88 -3.70 -13.40
CA VAL A 68 22.92 -2.47 -14.20
C VAL A 68 22.80 -2.81 -15.67
N ALA A 69 22.11 -1.95 -16.41
CA ALA A 69 21.95 -2.08 -17.86
C ALA A 69 22.68 -0.95 -18.58
N GLU A 70 23.29 -1.28 -19.70
CA GLU A 70 23.72 -0.28 -20.68
C GLU A 70 22.92 -0.42 -21.98
N SER A 71 22.52 0.72 -22.56
CA SER A 71 21.91 0.77 -23.88
C SER A 71 22.99 0.89 -24.95
N LEU A 72 22.97 -0.02 -25.93
CA LEU A 72 23.94 -0.11 -27.01
C LEU A 72 23.26 -0.08 -28.37
N ASP A 73 23.83 0.67 -29.31
CA ASP A 73 23.47 0.55 -30.72
C ASP A 73 24.18 -0.63 -31.37
N THR A 74 23.66 -1.84 -31.12
CA THR A 74 24.18 -3.06 -31.76
C THR A 74 23.72 -3.19 -33.20
N GLY A 75 22.62 -2.55 -33.59
CA GLY A 75 22.15 -2.50 -34.98
C GLY A 75 23.20 -1.94 -35.93
N THR A 76 23.84 -0.82 -35.57
CA THR A 76 24.94 -0.23 -36.34
C THR A 76 26.19 -1.11 -36.32
N LEU A 77 26.54 -1.72 -35.18
CA LEU A 77 27.72 -2.59 -35.06
C LEU A 77 27.59 -3.87 -35.88
N VAL A 78 26.40 -4.49 -35.89
CA VAL A 78 26.09 -5.67 -36.70
C VAL A 78 26.08 -5.32 -38.18
N SER A 79 25.48 -4.18 -38.55
CA SER A 79 25.47 -3.69 -39.95
C SER A 79 26.88 -3.38 -40.47
N ALA A 80 27.78 -2.90 -39.60
CA ALA A 80 29.18 -2.66 -39.92
C ALA A 80 30.02 -3.96 -40.00
N GLY A 81 29.48 -5.10 -39.56
CA GLY A 81 30.19 -6.38 -39.47
C GLY A 81 31.16 -6.45 -38.29
N ASP A 82 31.05 -5.53 -37.34
CA ASP A 82 31.89 -5.46 -36.14
C ASP A 82 31.30 -6.28 -34.97
N MET A 83 30.07 -6.79 -35.09
CA MET A 83 29.41 -7.64 -34.09
C MET A 83 28.56 -8.73 -34.76
N LEU A 84 28.41 -9.89 -34.12
CA LEU A 84 27.52 -10.94 -34.61
C LEU A 84 26.06 -10.57 -34.33
N ALA A 85 25.16 -10.88 -35.26
CA ALA A 85 23.71 -10.64 -35.07
C ALA A 85 23.09 -11.43 -33.91
N SER A 86 23.74 -12.52 -33.50
CA SER A 86 23.36 -13.28 -32.30
C SER A 86 23.82 -12.62 -31.00
N GLY A 87 24.70 -11.61 -31.05
CA GLY A 87 25.36 -11.04 -29.88
C GLY A 87 26.33 -11.99 -29.20
N ASN A 88 26.63 -13.16 -29.79
CA ASN A 88 27.49 -14.19 -29.19
C ASN A 88 28.95 -13.76 -29.01
N ASP A 89 29.39 -12.68 -29.64
CA ASP A 89 30.72 -12.13 -29.49
C ASP A 89 30.79 -10.95 -28.52
N LEU A 90 29.66 -10.48 -28.01
CA LEU A 90 29.64 -9.44 -26.98
C LEU A 90 30.01 -10.04 -25.62
N ARG A 91 30.89 -9.40 -24.84
CA ARG A 91 31.32 -9.85 -23.51
C ARG A 91 31.49 -8.68 -22.56
N ILE A 92 31.11 -8.86 -21.29
CA ILE A 92 31.33 -7.89 -20.21
C ILE A 92 32.41 -8.44 -19.29
N ILE A 93 33.45 -7.66 -19.06
CA ILE A 93 34.65 -8.07 -18.31
C ILE A 93 34.89 -7.08 -17.17
N TYR A 94 35.05 -7.59 -15.95
CA TYR A 94 35.45 -6.81 -14.78
C TYR A 94 36.91 -7.05 -14.40
N TYR A 95 37.65 -5.98 -14.11
CA TYR A 95 39.03 -6.06 -13.60
C TYR A 95 39.06 -5.89 -12.08
N ASN A 96 39.36 -6.97 -11.35
CA ASN A 96 39.36 -6.98 -9.88
C ASN A 96 40.67 -6.46 -9.23
N GLY A 97 41.56 -5.85 -10.01
CA GLY A 97 42.88 -5.42 -9.54
C GLY A 97 44.00 -6.45 -9.73
N ALA A 98 43.68 -7.71 -10.04
CA ALA A 98 44.66 -8.78 -10.31
C ALA A 98 44.42 -9.52 -11.64
N SER A 99 43.17 -9.75 -12.01
CA SER A 99 42.76 -10.50 -13.20
C SER A 99 41.48 -9.94 -13.83
N ASN A 100 41.28 -10.24 -15.11
CA ASN A 100 40.02 -10.02 -15.80
C ASN A 100 39.06 -11.19 -15.50
N VAL A 101 37.83 -10.87 -15.14
CA VAL A 101 36.73 -11.82 -14.88
C VAL A 101 35.64 -11.55 -15.90
N GLU A 102 35.24 -12.56 -16.66
CA GLU A 102 34.06 -12.48 -17.52
C GLU A 102 32.81 -12.53 -16.64
N LEU A 103 31.91 -11.57 -16.82
CA LEU A 103 30.64 -11.50 -16.13
C LEU A 103 29.54 -12.12 -17.00
N ASP A 104 28.60 -12.79 -16.35
CA ASP A 104 27.33 -13.13 -16.95
C ASP A 104 26.59 -11.86 -17.37
N ARG A 105 25.84 -11.98 -18.46
CA ARG A 105 25.10 -10.86 -19.03
C ARG A 105 23.81 -11.30 -19.69
N ARG A 106 22.83 -10.42 -19.69
CA ARG A 106 21.60 -10.60 -20.46
C ARG A 106 21.50 -9.52 -21.52
N ILE A 107 21.20 -9.95 -22.75
CA ILE A 107 20.90 -9.04 -23.86
C ILE A 107 19.40 -9.03 -24.10
N ILE A 108 18.82 -7.84 -24.20
CA ILE A 108 17.44 -7.63 -24.65
C ILE A 108 17.51 -6.70 -25.88
N TYR A 109 16.64 -6.94 -26.86
CA TYR A 109 16.57 -6.13 -28.10
C TYR A 109 17.86 -6.13 -28.95
N MET A 110 18.54 -7.28 -29.05
CA MET A 110 19.72 -7.42 -29.93
C MET A 110 19.42 -7.01 -31.37
N ASN A 111 20.37 -6.37 -32.04
CA ASN A 111 20.26 -5.78 -33.38
C ASN A 111 19.41 -4.49 -33.46
N SER A 112 19.21 -3.79 -32.34
CA SER A 112 18.60 -2.45 -32.33
C SER A 112 19.59 -1.37 -31.90
N ASP A 113 19.18 -0.11 -31.99
CA ASP A 113 19.87 1.07 -31.46
C ASP A 113 19.73 1.21 -29.93
N THR A 114 18.87 0.38 -29.32
CA THR A 114 18.43 0.36 -27.92
C THR A 114 18.68 -0.99 -27.24
N THR A 115 19.64 -1.79 -27.75
CA THR A 115 19.95 -3.09 -27.16
C THR A 115 20.39 -2.91 -25.71
N LEU A 116 19.66 -3.51 -24.77
CA LEU A 116 20.00 -3.47 -23.36
C LEU A 116 20.94 -4.62 -23.02
N VAL A 117 22.02 -4.31 -22.31
CA VAL A 117 22.96 -5.30 -21.80
C VAL A 117 23.04 -5.19 -20.29
N TRP A 118 22.41 -6.15 -19.61
CA TRP A 118 22.39 -6.27 -18.16
C TRP A 118 23.58 -7.06 -17.65
N PHE A 119 24.17 -6.62 -16.53
CA PHE A 119 25.19 -7.34 -15.77
C PHE A 119 25.20 -6.85 -14.30
N ALA A 120 25.70 -7.66 -13.37
CA ALA A 120 25.79 -7.28 -11.97
C ALA A 120 27.08 -6.51 -11.63
N VAL A 121 26.97 -5.46 -10.80
CA VAL A 121 28.14 -4.76 -10.25
C VAL A 121 28.91 -5.67 -9.29
N GLN A 122 30.23 -5.57 -9.27
CA GLN A 122 31.13 -6.52 -8.59
C GLN A 122 31.63 -6.02 -7.22
N GLN A 123 31.32 -4.77 -6.87
CA GLN A 123 31.65 -4.16 -5.57
C GLN A 123 30.66 -3.04 -5.26
N ASP A 124 30.58 -2.65 -3.99
CA ASP A 124 29.70 -1.57 -3.54
C ASP A 124 30.09 -0.22 -4.19
N ILE A 125 29.10 0.50 -4.72
CA ILE A 125 29.25 1.83 -5.29
C ILE A 125 28.40 2.79 -4.47
N ALA A 126 29.04 3.61 -3.63
CA ALA A 126 28.38 4.60 -2.79
C ALA A 126 27.58 5.65 -3.61
N PRO A 127 26.59 6.35 -3.02
CA PRO A 127 25.88 7.44 -3.69
C PRO A 127 26.82 8.45 -4.34
N SER A 128 26.53 8.86 -5.57
CA SER A 128 27.38 9.76 -6.38
C SER A 128 28.80 9.27 -6.71
N ALA A 129 29.14 8.01 -6.38
CA ALA A 129 30.42 7.40 -6.75
C ALA A 129 30.33 6.69 -8.11
N ALA A 130 31.47 6.23 -8.62
CA ALA A 130 31.54 5.49 -9.87
C ALA A 130 32.57 4.36 -9.81
N ASP A 131 32.33 3.31 -10.59
CA ASP A 131 33.27 2.22 -10.82
C ASP A 131 33.63 2.11 -12.30
N SER A 132 34.92 2.21 -12.60
CA SER A 132 35.47 2.22 -13.96
C SER A 132 36.17 0.90 -14.35
N ASN A 133 35.98 -0.18 -13.59
CA ASN A 133 36.68 -1.46 -13.81
C ASN A 133 36.01 -2.37 -14.83
N TYR A 134 34.96 -1.93 -15.52
CA TYR A 134 34.20 -2.72 -16.49
C TYR A 134 34.64 -2.44 -17.93
N TRP A 135 34.60 -3.48 -18.76
CA TRP A 135 34.99 -3.45 -20.16
C TRP A 135 34.04 -4.28 -21.02
N MET A 136 33.69 -3.76 -22.18
CA MET A 136 32.97 -4.46 -23.23
C MET A 136 33.95 -4.98 -24.27
N TYR A 137 33.87 -6.26 -24.64
CA TYR A 137 34.64 -6.86 -25.75
C TYR A 137 33.67 -7.37 -26.83
N TYR A 138 34.04 -7.21 -28.10
CA TYR A 138 33.24 -7.63 -29.27
C TYR A 138 34.13 -7.81 -30.51
N ASN A 139 33.53 -8.12 -31.67
CA ASN A 139 34.22 -8.41 -32.93
C ASN A 139 35.00 -9.72 -32.90
N HIS A 140 34.29 -10.82 -32.61
CA HIS A 140 34.81 -12.19 -32.71
C HIS A 140 33.88 -13.01 -33.63
N PRO A 141 34.20 -13.13 -34.94
CA PRO A 141 33.33 -13.74 -35.94
C PRO A 141 32.94 -15.21 -35.73
N SER A 142 33.63 -15.92 -34.84
CA SER A 142 33.43 -17.35 -34.51
C SER A 142 33.07 -17.59 -33.04
N ALA A 143 32.65 -16.57 -32.31
CA ALA A 143 32.31 -16.71 -30.90
C ALA A 143 31.11 -17.65 -30.70
N SER A 144 31.26 -18.58 -29.76
CA SER A 144 30.15 -19.42 -29.27
C SER A 144 29.24 -18.61 -28.36
N ALA A 145 28.02 -19.12 -28.15
CA ALA A 145 27.15 -18.58 -27.11
C ALA A 145 27.89 -18.57 -25.76
N PRO A 146 27.85 -17.47 -24.99
CA PRO A 146 28.36 -17.46 -23.62
C PRO A 146 27.56 -18.44 -22.76
N ASN A 147 28.21 -19.02 -21.75
CA ASN A 147 27.47 -19.58 -20.63
C ASN A 147 26.92 -18.38 -19.85
N VAL A 148 25.62 -18.36 -19.59
CA VAL A 148 24.96 -17.28 -18.86
C VAL A 148 24.26 -17.90 -17.66
N ASP A 149 24.67 -17.48 -16.47
CA ASP A 149 23.92 -17.66 -15.23
C ASP A 149 23.10 -16.38 -14.96
N ILE A 150 21.81 -16.42 -15.25
CA ILE A 150 20.93 -15.24 -15.13
C ILE A 150 20.76 -14.81 -13.67
N ASP A 151 20.89 -15.76 -12.75
CA ASP A 151 20.72 -15.55 -11.30
C ASP A 151 21.88 -14.76 -10.73
N SER A 152 23.05 -14.80 -11.38
CA SER A 152 24.19 -13.95 -11.04
C SER A 152 24.03 -12.47 -11.47
N ILE A 153 23.05 -12.17 -12.33
CA ILE A 153 22.79 -10.83 -12.86
C ILE A 153 21.67 -10.16 -12.06
N PHE A 154 20.55 -10.84 -11.91
CA PHE A 154 19.37 -10.34 -11.20
C PHE A 154 19.31 -10.95 -9.80
N VAL A 155 20.36 -10.72 -9.01
CA VAL A 155 20.41 -11.16 -7.61
C VAL A 155 19.49 -10.26 -6.78
N PRO A 156 18.46 -10.79 -6.12
CA PRO A 156 17.68 -10.06 -5.14
C PRO A 156 18.57 -9.69 -3.98
N PRO A 157 18.35 -8.53 -3.33
CA PRO A 157 18.67 -8.40 -1.93
C PRO A 157 17.88 -9.45 -1.14
N LYS A 158 18.44 -10.66 -1.03
CA LYS A 158 18.14 -11.60 0.04
C LYS A 158 18.77 -11.03 1.31
N ASP A 159 17.92 -10.66 2.24
CA ASP A 159 18.31 -10.26 3.59
C ASP A 159 17.74 -11.26 4.61
N GLY A 160 18.11 -11.08 5.88
CA GLY A 160 17.64 -11.94 6.96
C GLY A 160 16.14 -11.85 7.25
N TYR A 161 15.39 -11.02 6.53
CA TYR A 161 13.95 -10.81 6.70
C TYR A 161 13.12 -11.45 5.57
N SER A 162 13.77 -12.05 4.56
CA SER A 162 13.10 -12.71 3.44
C SER A 162 12.60 -14.09 3.87
N ALA A 163 11.27 -14.28 3.93
CA ALA A 163 10.64 -15.54 4.35
C ALA A 163 10.45 -16.50 3.16
N ALA A 164 10.06 -15.98 2.00
CA ALA A 164 10.00 -16.72 0.75
C ALA A 164 10.24 -15.82 -0.45
N LEU A 165 10.89 -16.36 -1.50
CA LEU A 165 11.24 -15.60 -2.68
C LEU A 165 11.23 -16.49 -3.93
N TYR A 166 10.37 -16.16 -4.89
CA TYR A 166 10.14 -16.98 -6.07
C TYR A 166 10.28 -16.17 -7.35
N PHE A 167 11.06 -16.71 -8.27
CA PHE A 167 11.36 -16.06 -9.55
C PHE A 167 10.80 -16.76 -10.76
N PHE A 168 10.19 -17.93 -10.58
CA PHE A 168 9.55 -18.63 -11.69
C PHE A 168 10.52 -19.07 -12.81
N GLU A 169 11.77 -19.43 -12.45
CA GLU A 169 12.83 -19.75 -13.43
C GLU A 169 12.97 -21.25 -13.78
N SER A 170 12.22 -22.14 -13.12
CA SER A 170 12.39 -23.59 -13.34
C SER A 170 12.04 -24.03 -14.77
N GLY A 171 11.17 -23.27 -15.46
CA GLY A 171 10.84 -23.42 -16.89
C GLY A 171 10.17 -24.74 -17.29
N SER A 172 9.97 -25.66 -16.34
CA SER A 172 9.28 -26.93 -16.49
C SER A 172 9.10 -27.62 -15.14
N GLY A 173 8.21 -28.61 -15.09
CA GLY A 173 8.02 -29.44 -13.90
C GLY A 173 6.95 -28.90 -12.95
N THR A 174 6.90 -29.48 -11.74
CA THR A 174 5.83 -29.26 -10.77
C THR A 174 6.31 -28.55 -9.50
N THR A 175 7.52 -28.00 -9.51
CA THR A 175 8.14 -27.35 -8.36
C THR A 175 8.49 -25.92 -8.73
N LEU A 176 8.06 -24.97 -7.90
CA LEU A 176 8.50 -23.59 -7.91
C LEU A 176 9.53 -23.43 -6.78
N GLU A 177 10.79 -23.21 -7.15
CA GLU A 177 11.91 -23.17 -6.21
C GLU A 177 11.89 -21.88 -5.35
N ASP A 178 12.04 -22.04 -4.03
CA ASP A 178 12.24 -20.94 -3.10
C ASP A 178 13.72 -20.56 -3.02
N THR A 179 14.03 -19.36 -3.49
CA THR A 179 15.39 -18.81 -3.50
C THR A 179 15.74 -18.00 -2.26
N SER A 180 14.80 -17.86 -1.32
CA SER A 180 15.06 -17.23 -0.02
C SER A 180 16.05 -18.06 0.82
N GLY A 181 16.18 -19.36 0.52
CA GLY A 181 17.01 -20.32 1.24
C GLY A 181 16.38 -20.82 2.54
N ASN A 182 15.06 -20.72 2.65
CA ASN A 182 14.26 -21.30 3.74
C ASN A 182 13.58 -22.61 3.32
N ASP A 183 13.87 -23.10 2.11
CA ASP A 183 13.34 -24.36 1.55
C ASP A 183 11.79 -24.37 1.44
N ASN A 184 11.16 -23.21 1.31
CA ASN A 184 9.71 -23.06 1.16
C ASN A 184 9.25 -23.33 -0.29
N ASP A 185 9.69 -24.43 -0.90
CA ASP A 185 9.37 -24.74 -2.30
C ASP A 185 7.86 -24.90 -2.54
N GLY A 186 7.36 -24.25 -3.58
CA GLY A 186 5.96 -24.35 -4.02
C GLY A 186 5.70 -25.58 -4.89
N THR A 187 4.54 -26.20 -4.72
CA THR A 187 4.02 -27.22 -5.64
C THR A 187 3.10 -26.57 -6.66
N VAL A 188 3.43 -26.73 -7.94
CA VAL A 188 2.65 -26.21 -9.07
C VAL A 188 1.51 -27.18 -9.38
N ASN A 189 0.26 -26.74 -9.25
CA ASN A 189 -0.93 -27.59 -9.35
C ASN A 189 -1.77 -27.27 -10.59
N ASN A 190 -2.28 -28.33 -11.24
CA ASN A 190 -3.17 -28.28 -12.41
C ASN A 190 -2.60 -27.62 -13.67
N MET A 191 -1.28 -27.44 -13.74
CA MET A 191 -0.57 -26.82 -14.86
C MET A 191 0.35 -27.81 -15.58
N ASP A 192 0.78 -27.44 -16.78
CA ASP A 192 1.80 -28.16 -17.54
C ASP A 192 2.96 -27.25 -18.01
N ASN A 193 3.88 -27.80 -18.80
CA ASN A 193 5.06 -27.05 -19.23
C ASN A 193 4.74 -25.84 -20.14
N THR A 194 3.52 -25.72 -20.64
CA THR A 194 3.09 -24.57 -21.45
C THR A 194 2.71 -23.34 -20.62
N ASN A 195 2.46 -23.52 -19.31
CA ASN A 195 2.22 -22.42 -18.37
C ASN A 195 3.49 -21.63 -18.04
N TRP A 196 4.68 -22.22 -18.24
CA TRP A 196 5.95 -21.49 -18.11
C TRP A 196 6.13 -20.58 -19.33
N VAL A 197 5.89 -19.29 -19.11
CA VAL A 197 5.87 -18.25 -20.15
C VAL A 197 6.96 -17.21 -19.89
N GLU A 198 7.08 -16.23 -20.79
CA GLU A 198 7.93 -15.07 -20.57
C GLU A 198 7.36 -14.20 -19.42
N GLY A 199 8.19 -13.99 -18.39
CA GLY A 199 7.89 -13.14 -17.24
C GLY A 199 8.19 -11.67 -17.50
N LYS A 200 8.14 -10.85 -16.45
CA LYS A 200 8.58 -9.46 -16.51
C LYS A 200 10.08 -9.39 -16.75
N HIS A 201 10.82 -10.18 -15.97
CA HIS A 201 12.25 -10.19 -16.04
C HIS A 201 12.74 -11.40 -16.80
N SER A 202 12.41 -12.65 -16.49
CA SER A 202 12.88 -13.82 -17.25
C SER A 202 11.73 -14.76 -17.60
N LEU A 203 11.53 -15.80 -16.81
CA LEU A 203 10.37 -16.66 -16.95
C LEU A 203 9.28 -16.22 -15.97
N GLY A 204 8.08 -16.71 -16.20
CA GLY A 204 6.93 -16.48 -15.36
C GLY A 204 5.98 -17.66 -15.47
N LEU A 205 4.92 -17.63 -14.68
CA LEU A 205 3.86 -18.63 -14.77
C LEU A 205 2.55 -18.00 -15.21
N HIS A 206 1.90 -18.60 -16.19
CA HIS A 206 0.55 -18.26 -16.61
C HIS A 206 -0.50 -19.12 -15.90
N PHE A 207 -1.57 -18.47 -15.45
CA PHE A 207 -2.69 -19.02 -14.70
C PHE A 207 -4.00 -18.81 -15.48
N ASP A 208 -4.82 -19.85 -15.55
CA ASP A 208 -6.05 -19.92 -16.34
C ASP A 208 -7.27 -19.20 -15.75
N GLY A 209 -7.19 -18.75 -14.50
CA GLY A 209 -8.28 -18.14 -13.75
C GLY A 209 -9.40 -19.11 -13.38
N SER A 210 -9.16 -20.42 -13.31
CA SER A 210 -10.22 -21.40 -13.01
C SER A 210 -9.83 -22.57 -12.12
N SER A 211 -8.57 -23.01 -12.16
CA SER A 211 -8.14 -24.19 -11.39
C SER A 211 -6.65 -24.24 -11.04
N GLU A 212 -5.86 -23.37 -11.67
CA GLU A 212 -4.41 -23.37 -11.58
C GLU A 212 -3.95 -22.52 -10.38
N TYR A 213 -3.05 -23.07 -9.56
CA TYR A 213 -2.45 -22.39 -8.42
C TYR A 213 -1.14 -23.04 -8.00
N ILE A 214 -0.39 -22.37 -7.13
CA ILE A 214 0.79 -22.93 -6.45
C ILE A 214 0.49 -23.01 -4.96
N SER A 215 0.84 -24.13 -4.34
CA SER A 215 0.70 -24.33 -2.90
C SER A 215 2.07 -24.51 -2.25
N VAL A 216 2.38 -23.67 -1.28
CA VAL A 216 3.57 -23.76 -0.44
C VAL A 216 3.11 -24.28 0.93
N PRO A 217 3.62 -25.42 1.41
CA PRO A 217 3.27 -25.94 2.72
C PRO A 217 3.50 -24.91 3.83
N ASP A 218 2.72 -25.04 4.91
CA ASP A 218 2.92 -24.21 6.09
C ASP A 218 4.35 -24.35 6.67
N ASP A 219 4.91 -23.22 7.08
CA ASP A 219 6.20 -23.12 7.77
C ASP A 219 6.17 -21.96 8.76
N ALA A 220 6.81 -22.15 9.91
CA ALA A 220 6.87 -21.17 10.99
C ALA A 220 7.53 -19.83 10.57
N ILE A 221 8.35 -19.80 9.51
CA ILE A 221 8.92 -18.55 8.99
C ILE A 221 7.91 -17.72 8.18
N LEU A 222 6.82 -18.34 7.73
CA LEU A 222 5.70 -17.67 7.05
C LEU A 222 4.65 -17.15 8.05
N ASP A 223 4.78 -17.47 9.34
CA ASP A 223 3.94 -16.95 10.43
C ASP A 223 4.45 -15.56 10.89
N ILE A 224 4.23 -14.55 10.04
CA ILE A 224 4.70 -13.17 10.24
C ILE A 224 3.69 -12.38 11.06
N GLU A 225 4.10 -11.82 12.20
CA GLU A 225 3.19 -11.20 13.19
C GLU A 225 3.25 -9.66 13.26
N ASP A 226 4.45 -9.08 13.08
CA ASP A 226 4.73 -7.67 13.41
C ASP A 226 4.75 -6.76 12.18
N GLU A 227 5.66 -7.02 11.24
CA GLU A 227 5.84 -6.26 10.02
C GLU A 227 5.84 -7.19 8.82
N ILE A 228 5.19 -6.81 7.72
CA ILE A 228 5.14 -7.64 6.53
C ILE A 228 5.28 -6.83 5.25
N THR A 229 5.88 -7.46 4.24
CA THR A 229 5.80 -7.05 2.84
C THR A 229 5.39 -8.25 2.00
N LEU A 230 4.32 -8.07 1.22
CA LEU A 230 3.92 -8.94 0.13
C LEU A 230 4.18 -8.20 -1.17
N GLU A 231 4.86 -8.83 -2.14
CA GLU A 231 5.11 -8.21 -3.44
C GLU A 231 5.09 -9.22 -4.59
N THR A 232 4.63 -8.78 -5.78
CA THR A 232 4.71 -9.58 -7.01
C THR A 232 4.60 -8.71 -8.26
N TRP A 233 5.10 -9.23 -9.39
CA TRP A 233 4.71 -8.76 -10.72
C TRP A 233 3.53 -9.56 -11.25
N PHE A 234 2.54 -8.87 -11.80
CA PHE A 234 1.44 -9.52 -12.51
C PHE A 234 1.12 -8.88 -13.84
N LYS A 235 0.62 -9.68 -14.77
CA LYS A 235 0.13 -9.26 -16.08
C LYS A 235 -1.17 -9.97 -16.38
N LEU A 236 -2.24 -9.21 -16.60
CA LEU A 236 -3.56 -9.77 -16.86
C LEU A 236 -3.75 -10.16 -18.33
N ASP A 237 -4.51 -11.24 -18.56
CA ASP A 237 -4.93 -11.65 -19.89
C ASP A 237 -5.93 -10.63 -20.50
N ASN A 238 -6.81 -10.11 -19.66
CA ASN A 238 -7.85 -9.13 -20.01
C ASN A 238 -7.71 -7.88 -19.13
N ALA A 239 -8.27 -6.76 -19.57
CA ALA A 239 -8.31 -5.58 -18.73
C ALA A 239 -9.24 -5.86 -17.54
N PHE A 240 -8.86 -5.40 -16.36
CA PHE A 240 -9.60 -5.57 -15.12
C PHE A 240 -10.00 -4.23 -14.52
N GLY A 241 -11.18 -4.17 -13.95
CA GLY A 241 -11.80 -3.01 -13.33
C GLY A 241 -13.12 -3.36 -12.65
N PRO A 242 -13.88 -2.35 -12.19
CA PRO A 242 -15.17 -2.57 -11.53
C PRO A 242 -16.10 -3.44 -12.37
N ASP A 243 -16.62 -4.50 -11.77
CA ASP A 243 -17.54 -5.48 -12.35
C ASP A 243 -17.03 -6.15 -13.65
N SER A 244 -15.72 -6.17 -13.88
CA SER A 244 -15.12 -6.77 -15.09
C SER A 244 -15.08 -8.31 -15.05
N GLU A 245 -15.05 -8.88 -13.85
CA GLU A 245 -15.10 -10.30 -13.56
C GLU A 245 -16.18 -10.58 -12.50
N ASN A 246 -16.56 -11.84 -12.30
CA ASN A 246 -17.60 -12.22 -11.32
C ASN A 246 -17.02 -12.71 -9.98
N TYR A 247 -15.72 -12.56 -9.77
CA TYR A 247 -15.00 -13.11 -8.63
C TYR A 247 -13.66 -12.38 -8.45
N ASP A 248 -13.19 -12.31 -7.20
CA ASP A 248 -11.88 -11.74 -6.86
C ASP A 248 -10.74 -12.65 -7.36
N MET A 249 -9.61 -12.04 -7.72
CA MET A 249 -8.43 -12.79 -8.17
C MET A 249 -7.29 -12.67 -7.15
N SER A 250 -6.94 -13.76 -6.46
CA SER A 250 -5.85 -13.77 -5.48
C SER A 250 -4.50 -13.86 -6.19
N LEU A 251 -3.62 -12.88 -5.94
CA LEU A 251 -2.23 -12.91 -6.37
C LEU A 251 -1.42 -13.82 -5.44
N LEU A 252 -1.55 -13.59 -4.14
CA LEU A 252 -1.09 -14.49 -3.10
C LEU A 252 -1.93 -14.36 -1.83
N GLU A 253 -2.03 -15.45 -1.08
CA GLU A 253 -2.88 -15.52 0.12
C GLU A 253 -2.35 -16.58 1.09
N LYS A 254 -2.20 -16.20 2.36
CA LYS A 254 -2.10 -17.10 3.52
C LYS A 254 -3.19 -16.66 4.48
N GLY A 255 -3.76 -17.57 5.28
CA GLY A 255 -4.88 -17.28 6.20
C GLY A 255 -4.92 -15.85 6.79
N PRO A 256 -3.82 -15.31 7.37
CA PRO A 256 -3.81 -14.01 8.02
C PRO A 256 -3.35 -12.84 7.14
N TYR A 257 -2.89 -13.06 5.90
CA TYR A 257 -2.45 -11.99 5.01
C TYR A 257 -2.60 -12.32 3.51
N GLY A 258 -2.93 -11.32 2.68
CA GLY A 258 -3.08 -11.56 1.25
C GLY A 258 -3.08 -10.32 0.38
N LEU A 259 -2.78 -10.51 -0.90
CA LEU A 259 -2.94 -9.55 -1.99
C LEU A 259 -3.89 -10.12 -3.04
N ARG A 260 -4.98 -9.39 -3.33
CA ARG A 260 -5.97 -9.78 -4.33
C ARG A 260 -6.47 -8.59 -5.14
N LEU A 261 -7.08 -8.86 -6.28
CA LEU A 261 -7.84 -7.88 -7.05
C LEU A 261 -9.34 -8.06 -6.75
N ASP A 262 -10.01 -7.03 -6.25
CA ASP A 262 -11.46 -7.03 -5.96
C ASP A 262 -12.24 -6.80 -7.26
N HIS A 263 -13.14 -7.72 -7.58
CA HIS A 263 -13.95 -7.60 -8.80
C HIS A 263 -15.00 -6.50 -8.74
N VAL A 264 -15.50 -6.13 -7.56
CA VAL A 264 -16.54 -5.13 -7.41
C VAL A 264 -15.97 -3.73 -7.65
N THR A 265 -14.80 -3.45 -7.07
CA THR A 265 -14.17 -2.12 -7.16
C THR A 265 -13.10 -2.02 -8.23
N GLY A 266 -12.54 -3.16 -8.68
CA GLY A 266 -11.39 -3.19 -9.59
C GLY A 266 -10.06 -2.93 -8.91
N GLU A 267 -10.04 -2.70 -7.59
CA GLU A 267 -8.88 -2.26 -6.83
C GLU A 267 -8.00 -3.45 -6.40
N LEU A 268 -6.71 -3.19 -6.22
CA LEU A 268 -5.85 -4.09 -5.48
C LEU A 268 -6.15 -3.95 -3.99
N VAL A 269 -6.38 -5.08 -3.34
CA VAL A 269 -6.68 -5.19 -1.92
C VAL A 269 -5.53 -5.90 -1.20
N PHE A 270 -4.98 -5.22 -0.21
CA PHE A 270 -4.08 -5.79 0.80
C PHE A 270 -4.87 -6.03 2.07
N SER A 271 -4.95 -7.28 2.52
CA SER A 271 -5.69 -7.68 3.71
C SER A 271 -4.77 -8.31 4.74
N LEU A 272 -5.00 -7.97 6.01
CA LEU A 272 -4.44 -8.58 7.19
C LEU A 272 -5.58 -9.03 8.09
N SER A 273 -5.44 -10.17 8.76
CA SER A 273 -6.42 -10.62 9.75
C SER A 273 -5.74 -11.10 11.03
N GLY A 274 -6.42 -10.86 12.14
CA GLY A 274 -5.96 -11.31 13.45
C GLY A 274 -6.69 -10.64 14.61
N TRP A 275 -5.98 -10.38 15.71
CA TRP A 275 -6.57 -9.85 16.94
C TRP A 275 -6.53 -8.32 16.97
N THR A 276 -7.66 -7.68 17.29
CA THR A 276 -7.81 -6.22 17.39
C THR A 276 -8.34 -5.80 18.77
N VAL A 277 -7.96 -4.61 19.25
CA VAL A 277 -8.58 -3.97 20.42
C VAL A 277 -9.94 -3.40 20.04
N GLU A 278 -10.99 -3.98 20.62
CA GLU A 278 -12.38 -3.56 20.38
C GLU A 278 -12.83 -2.48 21.39
N TYR A 279 -12.46 -2.64 22.66
CA TYR A 279 -12.87 -1.70 23.70
C TYR A 279 -11.84 -1.60 24.82
N ASP A 280 -11.35 -0.38 25.06
CA ASP A 280 -10.54 -0.04 26.24
C ASP A 280 -11.48 0.34 27.39
N SER A 281 -11.85 -0.65 28.20
CA SER A 281 -12.73 -0.42 29.34
C SER A 281 -12.04 0.43 30.41
N PRO A 282 -12.77 1.36 31.05
CA PRO A 282 -12.25 2.04 32.24
C PRO A 282 -12.12 1.13 33.48
N GLN A 283 -12.58 -0.12 33.41
CA GLN A 283 -12.48 -1.11 34.49
C GLN A 283 -11.20 -1.94 34.33
N SER A 284 -10.72 -2.54 35.41
CA SER A 284 -9.51 -3.37 35.41
C SER A 284 -9.74 -4.81 34.93
N GLU A 285 -10.96 -5.33 35.01
CA GLU A 285 -11.26 -6.72 34.63
C GLU A 285 -12.59 -6.86 33.89
N ILE A 286 -12.62 -7.79 32.92
CA ILE A 286 -13.81 -8.26 32.22
C ILE A 286 -14.02 -9.76 32.53
N TYR A 287 -14.81 -10.06 33.56
CA TYR A 287 -14.97 -11.41 34.11
C TYR A 287 -15.89 -12.32 33.30
N SER A 288 -16.87 -11.76 32.58
CA SER A 288 -17.83 -12.57 31.85
C SER A 288 -18.36 -11.86 30.62
N LEU A 289 -18.70 -12.65 29.61
CA LEU A 289 -19.32 -12.21 28.36
C LEU A 289 -20.59 -13.03 28.13
N ALA A 290 -21.67 -12.39 27.68
CA ALA A 290 -22.91 -13.07 27.31
C ALA A 290 -23.65 -12.35 26.18
N LEU A 291 -24.14 -13.14 25.22
CA LEU A 291 -25.05 -12.66 24.19
C LEU A 291 -26.49 -12.65 24.72
N TYR A 292 -27.17 -11.50 24.61
CA TYR A 292 -28.59 -11.38 24.93
C TYR A 292 -29.27 -10.38 24.00
N ASN A 293 -30.38 -10.80 23.36
CA ASN A 293 -31.17 -9.98 22.44
C ASN A 293 -30.34 -9.26 21.36
N GLY A 294 -29.36 -9.95 20.78
CA GLY A 294 -28.52 -9.40 19.71
C GLY A 294 -27.51 -8.35 20.19
N LYS A 295 -27.20 -8.32 21.49
CA LYS A 295 -26.18 -7.45 22.09
C LYS A 295 -25.20 -8.28 22.93
N LEU A 296 -23.96 -7.84 22.99
CA LEU A 296 -22.94 -8.43 23.85
C LEU A 296 -22.90 -7.69 25.20
N PHE A 297 -23.00 -8.43 26.29
CA PHE A 297 -22.91 -7.91 27.65
C PHE A 297 -21.61 -8.37 28.29
N ALA A 298 -20.88 -7.46 28.93
CA ALA A 298 -19.62 -7.74 29.61
C ALA A 298 -19.73 -7.36 31.10
N GLY A 299 -19.57 -8.35 31.99
CA GLY A 299 -19.53 -8.12 33.43
C GLY A 299 -18.12 -7.75 33.89
N THR A 300 -18.00 -6.68 34.68
CA THR A 300 -16.70 -6.09 35.03
C THR A 300 -16.27 -6.35 36.48
N GLY A 301 -15.00 -6.11 36.77
CA GLY A 301 -14.47 -5.97 38.13
C GLY A 301 -14.52 -4.53 38.66
N GLU A 302 -14.24 -4.38 39.95
CA GLU A 302 -14.03 -3.13 40.72
C GLU A 302 -15.22 -2.19 40.97
N SER A 303 -16.19 -2.09 40.06
CA SER A 303 -17.28 -1.09 40.14
C SER A 303 -18.71 -1.59 39.97
N GLY A 304 -18.95 -2.90 39.86
CA GLY A 304 -20.32 -3.45 39.77
C GLY A 304 -21.03 -3.14 38.44
N ILE A 305 -20.26 -2.87 37.39
CA ILE A 305 -20.74 -2.39 36.10
C ILE A 305 -20.97 -3.56 35.14
N VAL A 306 -21.97 -3.39 34.27
CA VAL A 306 -22.13 -4.17 33.05
C VAL A 306 -21.97 -3.25 31.84
N HIS A 307 -21.03 -3.58 30.97
CA HIS A 307 -20.94 -2.97 29.65
C HIS A 307 -21.87 -3.69 28.66
N THR A 308 -22.47 -2.94 27.74
CA THR A 308 -23.35 -3.45 26.68
C THR A 308 -22.91 -2.90 25.34
N PHE A 309 -22.61 -3.80 24.40
CA PHE A 309 -22.29 -3.49 23.01
C PHE A 309 -23.48 -3.81 22.10
N ASP A 310 -23.89 -2.84 21.30
CA ASP A 310 -25.00 -2.99 20.35
C ASP A 310 -24.57 -3.27 18.91
N GLY A 311 -23.28 -3.51 18.68
CA GLY A 311 -22.70 -3.69 17.34
C GLY A 311 -22.07 -2.44 16.76
N ALA A 312 -22.24 -1.28 17.40
CA ALA A 312 -21.57 -0.05 17.01
C ALA A 312 -20.96 0.69 18.20
N THR A 313 -21.61 0.68 19.37
CA THR A 313 -21.17 1.44 20.54
C THR A 313 -21.27 0.66 21.83
N TRP A 314 -20.33 0.95 22.74
CA TRP A 314 -20.32 0.44 24.11
C TRP A 314 -21.02 1.43 25.06
N SER A 315 -21.93 0.90 25.86
CA SER A 315 -22.63 1.62 26.94
C SER A 315 -22.41 0.91 28.27
N SER A 316 -22.59 1.60 29.40
CA SER A 316 -22.29 1.05 30.73
C SER A 316 -23.42 1.35 31.71
N GLU A 317 -23.76 0.39 32.56
CA GLU A 317 -24.74 0.53 33.64
C GLU A 317 -24.15 -0.03 34.94
N ASP A 318 -24.23 0.74 36.02
CA ASP A 318 -23.94 0.26 37.38
C ASP A 318 -25.18 -0.47 37.90
N ILE A 319 -25.03 -1.77 38.18
CA ILE A 319 -26.16 -2.65 38.50
C ILE A 319 -26.23 -3.04 39.97
N THR A 320 -25.17 -2.78 40.76
CA THR A 320 -25.05 -3.31 42.12
C THR A 320 -24.13 -2.45 42.99
N ASP A 321 -24.35 -2.49 44.30
CA ASP A 321 -23.43 -1.92 45.29
C ASP A 321 -22.20 -2.79 45.57
N GLU A 322 -22.14 -3.99 44.97
CA GLU A 322 -20.96 -4.86 44.98
C GLU A 322 -19.97 -4.49 43.88
N LYS A 323 -18.73 -4.97 43.98
CA LYS A 323 -17.66 -4.52 43.07
C LYS A 323 -17.56 -5.32 41.79
N ASP A 324 -17.95 -6.59 41.81
CA ASP A 324 -17.66 -7.50 40.69
C ASP A 324 -18.95 -8.10 40.13
N VAL A 325 -19.08 -8.08 38.81
CA VAL A 325 -20.07 -8.84 38.05
C VAL A 325 -19.37 -10.07 37.46
N MET A 326 -19.41 -11.17 38.20
CA MET A 326 -18.54 -12.34 37.97
C MET A 326 -19.07 -13.29 36.90
N CYS A 327 -20.38 -13.38 36.70
CA CYS A 327 -20.95 -14.25 35.69
C CYS A 327 -22.26 -13.70 35.13
N LEU A 328 -22.53 -14.05 33.87
CA LEU A 328 -23.74 -13.70 33.14
C LEU A 328 -24.36 -14.97 32.55
N CYS A 329 -25.69 -15.09 32.60
CA CYS A 329 -26.39 -16.24 32.05
C CYS A 329 -27.79 -15.89 31.58
N VAL A 330 -28.19 -16.38 30.40
CA VAL A 330 -29.55 -16.20 29.88
C VAL A 330 -30.44 -17.34 30.37
N TYR A 331 -31.58 -16.98 30.98
CA TYR A 331 -32.59 -17.94 31.43
C TYR A 331 -34.00 -17.36 31.24
N GLY A 332 -34.93 -18.16 30.72
CA GLY A 332 -36.33 -17.75 30.60
C GLY A 332 -36.57 -16.47 29.79
N GLY A 333 -35.70 -16.17 28.82
CA GLY A 333 -35.77 -14.94 28.01
C GLY A 333 -35.31 -13.67 28.73
N LYS A 334 -34.59 -13.79 29.85
CA LYS A 334 -33.96 -12.70 30.59
C LYS A 334 -32.48 -12.97 30.78
N LEU A 335 -31.71 -11.93 31.07
CA LEU A 335 -30.29 -12.06 31.41
C LEU A 335 -30.12 -11.94 32.92
N TYR A 336 -29.32 -12.83 33.51
CA TYR A 336 -29.02 -12.86 34.94
C TYR A 336 -27.54 -12.56 35.17
N ALA A 337 -27.24 -11.79 36.20
CA ALA A 337 -25.88 -11.45 36.62
C ALA A 337 -25.64 -11.94 38.04
N GLY A 338 -24.57 -12.70 38.24
CA GLY A 338 -24.05 -13.07 39.56
C GLY A 338 -22.94 -12.11 39.96
N THR A 339 -23.04 -11.57 41.17
CA THR A 339 -22.12 -10.54 41.67
C THR A 339 -21.32 -11.01 42.88
N GLY A 340 -20.31 -10.24 43.26
CA GLY A 340 -19.55 -10.45 44.49
C GLY A 340 -18.46 -9.42 44.71
N GLU A 341 -17.52 -9.75 45.59
CA GLU A 341 -16.32 -8.96 45.83
C GLU A 341 -15.06 -9.83 45.91
N ALA A 342 -13.97 -9.37 45.30
CA ALA A 342 -12.64 -9.90 45.50
C ALA A 342 -12.31 -10.01 47.01
N GLN A 343 -11.70 -11.12 47.41
CA GLN A 343 -11.42 -11.51 48.82
C GLN A 343 -12.60 -12.05 49.64
N GLY A 344 -13.80 -12.23 49.05
CA GLY A 344 -14.90 -12.98 49.69
C GLY A 344 -15.57 -12.23 50.85
N ILE A 345 -15.58 -10.90 50.82
CA ILE A 345 -16.14 -10.04 51.87
C ILE A 345 -17.59 -9.61 51.54
N GLY A 346 -17.98 -9.60 50.26
CA GLY A 346 -19.31 -9.22 49.75
C GLY A 346 -20.48 -10.15 50.15
N GLY A 347 -21.68 -9.83 49.68
CA GLY A 347 -22.93 -10.53 49.98
C GLY A 347 -23.43 -11.49 48.89
N GLY A 348 -22.79 -11.55 47.72
CA GLY A 348 -23.12 -12.46 46.63
C GLY A 348 -24.57 -12.32 46.17
N LYS A 349 -24.85 -11.40 45.25
CA LYS A 349 -26.21 -11.14 44.77
C LYS A 349 -26.45 -11.69 43.36
N ILE A 350 -27.73 -11.85 43.03
CA ILE A 350 -28.19 -12.22 41.69
C ILE A 350 -29.14 -11.15 41.20
N TYR A 351 -28.79 -10.49 40.11
CA TYR A 351 -29.63 -9.50 39.42
C TYR A 351 -30.20 -10.10 38.14
N VAL A 352 -31.35 -9.58 37.71
CA VAL A 352 -32.01 -9.93 36.46
C VAL A 352 -32.27 -8.68 35.62
N TYR A 353 -31.98 -8.78 34.33
CA TYR A 353 -32.28 -7.79 33.31
C TYR A 353 -33.45 -8.27 32.46
N ASP A 354 -34.53 -7.50 32.47
CA ASP A 354 -35.75 -7.80 31.71
C ASP A 354 -35.76 -7.22 30.29
N GLY A 355 -34.63 -6.64 29.85
CA GLY A 355 -34.52 -5.89 28.59
C GLY A 355 -34.68 -4.39 28.74
N ILE A 356 -34.99 -3.90 29.95
CA ILE A 356 -35.13 -2.47 30.24
C ILE A 356 -34.16 -2.05 31.35
N SER A 357 -34.17 -2.75 32.49
CA SER A 357 -33.36 -2.38 33.66
C SER A 357 -32.93 -3.58 34.49
N TRP A 358 -31.84 -3.44 35.22
CA TRP A 358 -31.39 -4.45 36.18
C TRP A 358 -32.16 -4.35 37.51
N VAL A 359 -32.59 -5.49 38.03
CA VAL A 359 -33.32 -5.59 39.30
C VAL A 359 -32.72 -6.73 40.13
N LEU A 360 -32.57 -6.51 41.44
CA LEU A 360 -32.15 -7.55 42.37
C LEU A 360 -33.19 -8.67 42.42
N GLU A 361 -32.81 -9.87 41.99
CA GLU A 361 -33.65 -11.06 42.01
C GLU A 361 -33.49 -11.83 43.33
N TYR A 362 -32.24 -11.99 43.79
CA TYR A 362 -31.96 -12.76 45.00
C TYR A 362 -30.68 -12.30 45.70
N ASP A 363 -30.76 -12.12 47.02
CA ASP A 363 -29.65 -11.78 47.91
C ASP A 363 -29.21 -13.05 48.63
N THR A 364 -28.05 -13.60 48.25
CA THR A 364 -27.67 -14.93 48.73
C THR A 364 -26.98 -14.87 50.09
N PRO A 365 -27.01 -15.95 50.89
CA PRO A 365 -26.15 -16.06 52.07
C PRO A 365 -24.66 -16.23 51.74
N SER A 366 -24.31 -16.52 50.49
CA SER A 366 -22.94 -16.75 50.04
C SER A 366 -22.19 -15.44 49.80
N LYS A 367 -20.88 -15.50 49.60
CA LYS A 367 -20.05 -14.30 49.44
C LYS A 367 -19.93 -13.80 48.01
N ASN A 368 -20.14 -14.69 47.06
CA ASN A 368 -19.93 -14.45 45.64
C ASN A 368 -20.78 -15.45 44.83
N ILE A 369 -21.22 -15.06 43.64
CA ILE A 369 -21.81 -15.97 42.66
C ILE A 369 -20.89 -16.05 41.44
N ARG A 370 -20.20 -17.18 41.27
CA ARG A 370 -19.07 -17.33 40.33
C ARG A 370 -19.46 -17.91 38.98
N SER A 371 -20.50 -18.73 38.94
CA SER A 371 -20.90 -19.43 37.73
C SER A 371 -22.40 -19.61 37.67
N MET A 372 -22.94 -19.67 36.45
CA MET A 372 -24.35 -19.98 36.22
C MET A 372 -24.51 -20.86 34.98
N ALA A 373 -25.48 -21.76 35.03
CA ALA A 373 -25.86 -22.58 33.87
C ALA A 373 -27.33 -22.97 33.95
N VAL A 374 -27.94 -23.19 32.78
CA VAL A 374 -29.31 -23.70 32.69
C VAL A 374 -29.28 -25.20 32.43
N TYR A 375 -30.00 -25.96 33.25
CA TYR A 375 -30.17 -27.41 33.08
C TYR A 375 -31.64 -27.79 33.29
N ARG A 376 -32.27 -28.36 32.26
CA ARG A 376 -33.69 -28.80 32.28
C ARG A 376 -34.63 -27.71 32.81
N ASP A 377 -34.62 -26.55 32.16
CA ASP A 377 -35.44 -25.36 32.48
C ASP A 377 -35.27 -24.81 33.90
N THR A 378 -34.14 -25.11 34.53
CA THR A 378 -33.77 -24.59 35.85
C THR A 378 -32.45 -23.83 35.73
N LEU A 379 -32.39 -22.64 36.31
CA LEU A 379 -31.14 -21.90 36.47
C LEU A 379 -30.40 -22.38 37.71
N PHE A 380 -29.13 -22.76 37.55
CA PHE A 380 -28.22 -23.11 38.63
C PHE A 380 -27.19 -22.00 38.78
N ALA A 381 -26.86 -21.63 40.01
CA ALA A 381 -25.83 -20.64 40.33
C ALA A 381 -24.83 -21.20 41.35
N GLY A 382 -23.56 -21.24 40.98
CA GLY A 382 -22.46 -21.71 41.81
C GLY A 382 -21.91 -20.60 42.68
N SER A 383 -21.74 -20.87 43.97
CA SER A 383 -21.23 -19.90 44.93
C SER A 383 -19.70 -19.91 45.05
N GLY A 384 -19.15 -18.79 45.51
CA GLY A 384 -17.80 -18.72 46.04
C GLY A 384 -17.76 -18.88 47.55
N ASN A 385 -16.67 -19.48 48.06
CA ASN A 385 -16.32 -19.58 49.48
C ASN A 385 -17.42 -20.20 50.39
N SER A 386 -18.28 -21.09 49.84
CA SER A 386 -19.34 -21.77 50.60
C SER A 386 -19.77 -23.13 50.06
N GLY A 387 -19.34 -23.53 48.86
CA GLY A 387 -19.65 -24.84 48.27
C GLY A 387 -21.12 -25.04 47.88
N LEU A 388 -21.94 -23.99 47.96
CA LEU A 388 -23.35 -24.02 47.67
C LEU A 388 -23.60 -23.91 46.17
N VAL A 389 -24.53 -24.73 45.68
CA VAL A 389 -25.19 -24.53 44.40
C VAL A 389 -26.63 -24.11 44.67
N TYR A 390 -26.99 -22.94 44.17
CA TYR A 390 -28.35 -22.42 44.18
C TYR A 390 -29.12 -22.89 42.95
N LYS A 391 -30.41 -23.11 43.11
CA LYS A 391 -31.33 -23.59 42.09
C LYS A 391 -32.56 -22.71 42.04
N PHE A 392 -32.87 -22.17 40.87
CA PHE A 392 -34.07 -21.39 40.59
C PHE A 392 -34.98 -22.12 39.61
N ASP A 393 -36.20 -22.43 40.05
CA ASP A 393 -37.22 -23.13 39.27
C ASP A 393 -38.11 -22.18 38.43
N GLY A 394 -37.72 -20.91 38.33
CA GLY A 394 -38.53 -19.85 37.71
C GLY A 394 -39.43 -19.10 38.70
N THR A 395 -39.55 -19.58 39.94
CA THR A 395 -40.39 -18.96 40.98
C THR A 395 -39.70 -18.78 42.32
N SER A 396 -38.81 -19.70 42.70
CA SER A 396 -38.17 -19.69 44.00
C SER A 396 -36.74 -20.22 43.96
N TRP A 397 -35.91 -19.69 44.86
CA TRP A 397 -34.53 -20.11 45.05
C TRP A 397 -34.42 -21.14 46.18
N SER A 398 -33.62 -22.17 45.94
CA SER A 398 -33.19 -23.17 46.92
C SER A 398 -31.69 -23.39 46.83
N SER A 399 -31.03 -23.93 47.86
CA SER A 399 -29.59 -24.20 47.84
C SER A 399 -29.26 -25.60 48.34
N GLN A 400 -28.14 -26.13 47.85
CA GLN A 400 -27.56 -27.39 48.29
C GLN A 400 -26.04 -27.25 48.40
N ASP A 401 -25.46 -27.67 49.52
CA ASP A 401 -24.01 -27.84 49.67
C ASP A 401 -23.58 -29.16 49.02
N ILE A 402 -22.53 -29.09 48.21
CA ILE A 402 -21.96 -30.25 47.51
C ILE A 402 -20.50 -30.53 47.88
N THR A 403 -19.81 -29.62 48.56
CA THR A 403 -18.34 -29.69 48.72
C THR A 403 -17.80 -29.32 50.11
N ASN A 404 -18.61 -28.79 51.03
CA ASN A 404 -18.18 -28.26 52.34
C ASN A 404 -17.15 -27.09 52.23
N ASP A 405 -17.63 -25.87 51.97
CA ASP A 405 -16.90 -24.58 51.95
C ASP A 405 -15.83 -24.37 50.85
N TRP A 406 -16.13 -24.70 49.58
CA TRP A 406 -15.25 -24.46 48.41
C TRP A 406 -15.88 -23.54 47.35
N ASP A 407 -15.12 -23.14 46.33
CA ASP A 407 -15.63 -22.37 45.19
C ASP A 407 -16.24 -23.29 44.12
N ILE A 408 -17.39 -22.89 43.55
CA ILE A 408 -17.98 -23.49 42.35
C ILE A 408 -17.66 -22.59 41.16
N PHE A 409 -16.49 -22.79 40.56
CA PHE A 409 -15.95 -21.92 39.51
C PHE A 409 -16.67 -22.06 38.17
N SER A 410 -17.14 -23.26 37.83
CA SER A 410 -17.75 -23.51 36.52
C SER A 410 -18.94 -24.47 36.62
N LEU A 411 -19.93 -24.25 35.77
CA LEU A 411 -21.10 -25.10 35.59
C LEU A 411 -21.32 -25.32 34.09
N ARG A 412 -21.44 -26.57 33.64
CA ARG A 412 -21.65 -26.87 32.22
C ARG A 412 -22.49 -28.12 32.01
N VAL A 413 -23.43 -28.06 31.07
CA VAL A 413 -24.21 -29.24 30.67
C VAL A 413 -23.43 -30.06 29.64
N TYR A 414 -23.32 -31.36 29.89
CA TYR A 414 -22.72 -32.35 28.99
C TYR A 414 -23.43 -33.70 29.16
N ASN A 415 -23.70 -34.42 28.07
CA ASN A 415 -24.34 -35.73 28.10
C ASN A 415 -25.56 -35.85 29.05
N ASN A 416 -26.45 -34.84 29.01
CA ASN A 416 -27.69 -34.77 29.80
C ASN A 416 -27.46 -34.75 31.34
N LYS A 417 -26.26 -34.37 31.80
CA LYS A 417 -25.95 -34.05 33.19
C LYS A 417 -25.43 -32.61 33.27
N LEU A 418 -25.60 -31.98 34.44
CA LEU A 418 -24.92 -30.74 34.78
C LEU A 418 -23.62 -31.07 35.51
N TYR A 419 -22.49 -30.61 35.01
CA TYR A 419 -21.19 -30.74 35.64
C TYR A 419 -20.84 -29.47 36.40
N ALA A 420 -20.19 -29.64 37.55
CA ALA A 420 -19.62 -28.56 38.35
C ALA A 420 -18.12 -28.77 38.53
N GLY A 421 -17.35 -27.74 38.18
CA GLY A 421 -15.92 -27.64 38.46
C GLY A 421 -15.71 -26.85 39.74
N THR A 422 -15.02 -27.45 40.71
CA THR A 422 -14.80 -26.84 42.02
C THR A 422 -13.36 -26.37 42.18
N GLY A 423 -13.10 -25.52 43.17
CA GLY A 423 -11.74 -25.22 43.58
C GLY A 423 -11.61 -24.80 45.04
N ASN A 424 -10.42 -25.02 45.58
CA ASN A 424 -10.11 -24.69 46.97
C ASN A 424 -8.76 -23.96 47.03
N PRO A 425 -8.74 -22.65 47.37
CA PRO A 425 -7.52 -21.84 47.36
C PRO A 425 -6.56 -22.16 48.52
N SER A 426 -6.90 -23.08 49.43
CA SER A 426 -5.98 -23.52 50.48
C SER A 426 -4.76 -24.25 49.91
N ALA A 427 -3.63 -24.18 50.61
CA ALA A 427 -2.37 -24.80 50.16
C ALA A 427 -2.42 -26.34 49.98
N GLN A 428 -3.47 -27.00 50.48
CA GLN A 428 -3.74 -28.44 50.32
C GLN A 428 -5.04 -28.71 49.55
N GLY A 429 -5.65 -27.66 48.99
CA GLY A 429 -6.92 -27.74 48.25
C GLY A 429 -6.76 -28.50 46.94
N LYS A 430 -7.87 -29.08 46.48
CA LYS A 430 -7.98 -29.80 45.21
C LYS A 430 -9.23 -29.35 44.46
N GLY A 431 -9.16 -29.40 43.14
CA GLY A 431 -10.31 -29.28 42.24
C GLY A 431 -11.01 -30.62 42.09
N TYR A 432 -12.33 -30.59 41.99
CA TYR A 432 -13.15 -31.77 41.78
C TYR A 432 -14.16 -31.51 40.67
N PHE A 433 -14.53 -32.60 39.98
CA PHE A 433 -15.66 -32.60 39.07
C PHE A 433 -16.82 -33.34 39.70
N TYR A 434 -17.95 -32.66 39.86
CA TYR A 434 -19.21 -33.27 40.25
C TYR A 434 -20.18 -33.28 39.08
N SER A 435 -21.07 -34.27 39.01
CA SER A 435 -22.19 -34.27 38.07
C SER A 435 -23.53 -34.30 38.79
N TYR A 436 -24.56 -33.80 38.11
CA TYR A 436 -25.93 -33.74 38.58
C TYR A 436 -26.89 -34.24 37.50
N ASP A 437 -27.64 -35.27 37.84
CA ASP A 437 -28.76 -35.83 37.05
C ASP A 437 -30.10 -35.79 37.82
N GLY A 438 -30.10 -35.11 38.96
CA GLY A 438 -31.13 -35.16 40.00
C GLY A 438 -30.52 -35.27 41.40
N THR A 439 -29.30 -35.82 41.50
CA THR A 439 -28.48 -35.82 42.73
C THR A 439 -27.01 -35.56 42.36
N TRP A 440 -26.29 -34.85 43.21
CA TRP A 440 -24.86 -34.58 43.00
C TRP A 440 -24.01 -35.81 43.32
N SER A 441 -23.08 -36.13 42.42
CA SER A 441 -22.12 -37.24 42.55
C SER A 441 -20.72 -36.79 42.16
N LEU A 442 -19.70 -37.21 42.91
CA LEU A 442 -18.30 -36.97 42.55
C LEU A 442 -17.91 -37.86 41.35
N GLU A 443 -17.41 -37.24 40.28
CA GLU A 443 -16.99 -37.93 39.05
C GLU A 443 -15.46 -38.07 38.98
N TYR A 444 -14.71 -37.02 39.35
CA TYR A 444 -13.24 -37.02 39.24
C TYR A 444 -12.57 -36.15 40.32
N ASP A 445 -11.47 -36.65 40.88
CA ASP A 445 -10.57 -35.97 41.81
C ASP A 445 -9.36 -35.47 41.02
N SER A 446 -9.34 -34.18 40.70
CA SER A 446 -8.30 -33.56 39.88
C SER A 446 -7.05 -33.25 40.73
N PRO A 447 -5.83 -33.49 40.20
CA PRO A 447 -4.61 -33.03 40.85
C PRO A 447 -4.51 -31.49 40.92
N SER A 448 -5.08 -30.78 39.95
CA SER A 448 -5.10 -29.32 39.91
C SER A 448 -6.07 -28.72 40.94
N LYS A 449 -5.80 -27.51 41.44
CA LYS A 449 -6.54 -26.94 42.59
C LYS A 449 -7.89 -26.32 42.24
N ASN A 450 -8.03 -25.79 41.03
CA ASN A 450 -9.19 -25.04 40.58
C ASN A 450 -9.59 -25.49 39.18
N ILE A 451 -10.89 -25.63 38.92
CA ILE A 451 -11.45 -25.92 37.60
C ILE A 451 -12.23 -24.70 37.12
N TYR A 452 -11.58 -23.83 36.32
CA TYR A 452 -12.05 -22.47 36.08
C TYR A 452 -13.20 -22.37 35.08
N SER A 453 -13.08 -23.04 33.92
CA SER A 453 -14.09 -22.95 32.86
C SER A 453 -14.27 -24.29 32.15
N MET A 454 -15.40 -24.45 31.45
CA MET A 454 -15.77 -25.68 30.75
C MET A 454 -16.49 -25.40 29.43
N ALA A 455 -16.09 -26.13 28.39
CA ALA A 455 -16.72 -26.09 27.07
C ALA A 455 -16.90 -27.50 26.50
N VAL A 456 -17.89 -27.69 25.62
CA VAL A 456 -18.12 -28.96 24.94
C VAL A 456 -17.71 -28.80 23.49
N TYR A 457 -16.74 -29.60 23.04
CA TYR A 457 -16.20 -29.59 21.68
C TYR A 457 -16.21 -31.02 21.13
N THR A 458 -16.82 -31.21 19.96
CA THR A 458 -16.88 -32.51 19.25
C THR A 458 -17.24 -33.70 20.17
N ASP A 459 -18.32 -33.57 20.94
CA ASP A 459 -18.81 -34.56 21.93
C ASP A 459 -17.87 -34.86 23.11
N THR A 460 -16.83 -34.04 23.32
CA THR A 460 -15.92 -34.11 24.46
C THR A 460 -16.09 -32.90 25.36
N LEU A 461 -16.15 -33.11 26.68
CA LEU A 461 -16.13 -32.02 27.66
C LEU A 461 -14.68 -31.63 27.94
N PHE A 462 -14.35 -30.37 27.69
CA PHE A 462 -13.07 -29.77 28.03
C PHE A 462 -13.23 -28.88 29.27
N ALA A 463 -12.22 -28.90 30.13
CA ALA A 463 -12.21 -28.09 31.35
C ALA A 463 -10.82 -27.52 31.62
N THR A 464 -10.74 -26.23 31.92
CA THR A 464 -9.48 -25.54 32.22
C THR A 464 -9.19 -25.54 33.70
N SER A 465 -7.93 -25.39 34.07
CA SER A 465 -7.50 -25.54 35.46
C SER A 465 -6.44 -24.53 35.91
N GLY A 466 -6.25 -24.45 37.22
CA GLY A 466 -5.24 -23.62 37.87
C GLY A 466 -4.08 -24.40 38.49
N ASP A 467 -3.00 -23.67 38.75
CA ASP A 467 -1.70 -24.09 39.31
C ASP A 467 -0.77 -24.96 38.44
N GLU A 468 -1.27 -25.59 37.37
CA GLU A 468 -0.55 -26.61 36.59
C GLU A 468 -0.63 -26.43 35.06
N GLY A 469 -1.32 -25.41 34.53
CA GLY A 469 -1.39 -25.15 33.09
C GLY A 469 -2.19 -26.18 32.27
N LEU A 470 -3.02 -27.00 32.94
CA LEU A 470 -3.67 -28.16 32.32
C LEU A 470 -5.05 -27.84 31.72
N VAL A 471 -5.36 -28.52 30.62
CA VAL A 471 -6.72 -28.71 30.08
C VAL A 471 -7.12 -30.17 30.21
N TYR A 472 -8.21 -30.43 30.92
CA TYR A 472 -8.82 -31.75 31.07
C TYR A 472 -9.78 -32.05 29.93
N LYS A 473 -9.84 -33.32 29.51
CA LYS A 473 -10.75 -33.84 28.49
C LYS A 473 -11.55 -35.02 29.05
N PHE A 474 -12.85 -35.02 28.84
CA PHE A 474 -13.75 -36.11 29.22
C PHE A 474 -14.61 -36.55 28.04
N ASP A 475 -14.39 -37.77 27.58
CA ASP A 475 -15.07 -38.39 26.42
C ASP A 475 -16.45 -39.00 26.76
N GLY A 476 -16.93 -38.77 27.99
CA GLY A 476 -18.15 -39.41 28.52
C GLY A 476 -17.88 -40.68 29.32
N THR A 477 -16.67 -41.23 29.26
CA THR A 477 -16.27 -42.47 29.96
C THR A 477 -14.98 -42.32 30.76
N SER A 478 -14.01 -41.55 30.28
CA SER A 478 -12.69 -41.44 30.86
C SER A 478 -12.17 -40.00 30.86
N TRP A 479 -11.42 -39.66 31.91
CA TRP A 479 -10.76 -38.36 32.07
C TRP A 479 -9.30 -38.46 31.65
N SER A 480 -8.84 -37.44 30.94
CA SER A 480 -7.45 -37.23 30.56
C SER A 480 -7.09 -35.75 30.70
N SER A 481 -5.81 -35.39 30.62
CA SER A 481 -5.34 -34.00 30.69
C SER A 481 -4.14 -33.78 29.77
N GLU A 482 -3.97 -32.54 29.34
CA GLU A 482 -2.88 -32.08 28.49
C GLU A 482 -2.34 -30.76 29.06
N ASP A 483 -1.01 -30.61 29.05
CA ASP A 483 -0.34 -29.35 29.41
C ASP A 483 -0.18 -28.53 28.14
N ILE A 484 -0.78 -27.33 28.14
CA ILE A 484 -0.81 -26.46 26.96
C ILE A 484 0.11 -25.24 27.12
N THR A 485 0.58 -24.95 28.34
CA THR A 485 1.28 -23.71 28.64
C THR A 485 2.22 -23.83 29.83
N SER A 486 3.32 -23.09 29.78
CA SER A 486 4.20 -22.93 30.95
C SER A 486 3.58 -22.08 32.06
N GLN A 487 2.47 -21.39 31.79
CA GLN A 487 1.72 -20.65 32.80
C GLN A 487 0.94 -21.59 33.70
N LYS A 488 0.69 -21.15 34.92
CA LYS A 488 0.04 -22.01 35.92
C LYS A 488 -1.47 -22.05 35.77
N ASP A 489 -2.09 -21.00 35.23
CA ASP A 489 -3.54 -20.88 35.20
C ASP A 489 -4.07 -20.78 33.76
N VAL A 490 -5.05 -21.62 33.44
CA VAL A 490 -5.89 -21.53 32.24
C VAL A 490 -7.30 -21.16 32.70
N LEU A 491 -7.69 -19.92 32.46
CA LEU A 491 -8.84 -19.27 33.12
C LEU A 491 -10.14 -19.42 32.34
N SER A 492 -10.07 -19.40 31.01
CA SER A 492 -11.25 -19.41 30.15
C SER A 492 -11.10 -20.41 29.00
N ILE A 493 -12.23 -20.92 28.51
CA ILE A 493 -12.28 -21.77 27.32
C ILE A 493 -13.59 -21.61 26.59
N PHE A 494 -13.53 -21.57 25.26
CA PHE A 494 -14.71 -21.33 24.43
C PHE A 494 -14.57 -21.97 23.05
N VAL A 495 -15.68 -22.39 22.45
CA VAL A 495 -15.72 -22.94 21.10
C VAL A 495 -16.10 -21.83 20.13
N TYR A 496 -15.24 -21.57 19.16
CA TYR A 496 -15.46 -20.56 18.14
C TYR A 496 -15.03 -21.11 16.77
N SER A 497 -15.84 -20.86 15.75
CA SER A 497 -15.60 -21.28 14.35
C SER A 497 -15.10 -22.72 14.17
N GLY A 498 -15.63 -23.68 14.94
CA GLY A 498 -15.24 -25.09 14.83
C GLY A 498 -13.89 -25.45 15.47
N LYS A 499 -13.26 -24.52 16.19
CA LYS A 499 -12.06 -24.71 17.00
C LYS A 499 -12.33 -24.41 18.48
N LEU A 500 -11.36 -24.71 19.35
CA LEU A 500 -11.44 -24.41 20.78
C LEU A 500 -10.35 -23.39 21.14
N TYR A 501 -10.71 -22.36 21.91
CA TYR A 501 -9.78 -21.33 22.36
C TYR A 501 -9.70 -21.35 23.87
N ALA A 502 -8.49 -21.28 24.42
CA ALA A 502 -8.23 -21.27 25.85
C ALA A 502 -7.39 -20.05 26.24
N GLY A 503 -7.89 -19.27 27.21
CA GLY A 503 -7.22 -18.10 27.73
C GLY A 503 -6.48 -18.38 29.03
N THR A 504 -5.24 -17.94 29.15
CA THR A 504 -4.39 -18.14 30.32
C THR A 504 -4.34 -16.91 31.23
N GLY A 505 -3.73 -17.08 32.40
CA GLY A 505 -3.43 -15.98 33.29
C GLY A 505 -2.30 -16.28 34.26
N THR A 506 -1.90 -15.24 34.99
CA THR A 506 -0.83 -15.29 35.99
C THR A 506 -1.34 -14.77 37.32
N PHE A 507 -2.48 -15.30 37.75
CA PHE A 507 -3.21 -14.83 38.92
C PHE A 507 -2.28 -14.70 40.15
N GLY A 508 -2.21 -13.50 40.74
CA GLY A 508 -1.31 -13.20 41.88
C GLY A 508 0.19 -12.95 41.56
N SER A 509 0.64 -13.07 40.32
CA SER A 509 1.99 -12.65 39.88
C SER A 509 2.00 -11.15 39.50
N PRO A 510 3.04 -10.37 39.88
CA PRO A 510 3.21 -9.00 39.39
C PRO A 510 3.75 -8.92 37.95
N ILE A 511 4.10 -10.05 37.33
CA ILE A 511 4.63 -10.16 35.97
C ILE A 511 3.93 -11.31 35.22
N GLY A 512 3.47 -11.06 34.00
CA GLY A 512 2.84 -12.08 33.15
C GLY A 512 1.95 -11.48 32.07
N ALA A 513 1.74 -12.23 30.98
CA ALA A 513 0.89 -11.89 29.86
C ALA A 513 -0.22 -12.94 29.70
N GLY A 514 -1.43 -12.54 29.31
CA GLY A 514 -2.55 -13.44 29.04
C GLY A 514 -2.37 -14.05 27.66
N LEU A 515 -2.23 -15.37 27.58
CA LEU A 515 -2.04 -16.08 26.33
C LEU A 515 -3.36 -16.68 25.85
N ILE A 516 -3.57 -16.71 24.54
CA ILE A 516 -4.65 -17.42 23.88
C ILE A 516 -4.05 -18.59 23.13
N TYR A 517 -4.49 -19.79 23.48
CA TYR A 517 -4.17 -21.01 22.76
C TYR A 517 -5.37 -21.45 21.93
N GLU A 518 -5.11 -21.91 20.71
CA GLU A 518 -6.09 -22.50 19.81
C GLU A 518 -5.88 -24.02 19.73
N TYR A 519 -6.98 -24.78 19.67
CA TYR A 519 -6.99 -26.21 19.39
C TYR A 519 -7.68 -26.47 18.05
N ASP A 520 -6.92 -27.01 17.10
CA ASP A 520 -7.39 -27.35 15.75
C ASP A 520 -8.18 -28.67 15.68
N GLY A 521 -8.40 -29.31 16.83
CA GLY A 521 -9.00 -30.66 16.94
C GLY A 521 -7.97 -31.77 17.13
N SER A 522 -6.68 -31.47 16.99
CA SER A 522 -5.57 -32.40 17.15
C SER A 522 -4.51 -31.89 18.13
N SER A 523 -4.04 -30.65 18.00
CA SER A 523 -2.99 -30.04 18.82
C SER A 523 -3.30 -28.61 19.25
N TRP A 524 -2.69 -28.19 20.36
CA TRP A 524 -2.73 -26.81 20.83
C TRP A 524 -1.56 -25.99 20.28
N SER A 525 -1.84 -24.79 19.79
CA SER A 525 -0.85 -23.79 19.38
C SER A 525 -1.15 -22.44 20.05
N LEU A 526 -0.12 -21.62 20.23
CA LEU A 526 -0.31 -20.25 20.71
C LEU A 526 -0.87 -19.42 19.54
N SER A 527 -2.06 -18.86 19.72
CA SER A 527 -2.67 -17.92 18.77
C SER A 527 -2.30 -16.49 19.12
N TYR A 528 -2.40 -16.08 20.40
CA TYR A 528 -2.15 -14.67 20.76
C TYR A 528 -1.51 -14.48 22.11
N ASN A 529 -0.65 -13.47 22.22
CA ASN A 529 -0.02 -13.04 23.47
C ASN A 529 -0.50 -11.62 23.81
N THR A 530 -1.56 -11.53 24.61
CA THR A 530 -2.15 -10.24 24.97
C THR A 530 -1.13 -9.43 25.79
N PRO A 531 -1.00 -8.10 25.57
CA PRO A 531 -0.25 -7.23 26.48
C PRO A 531 -0.84 -7.16 27.91
N GLN A 532 -2.03 -7.72 28.10
CA GLN A 532 -2.76 -7.78 29.36
C GLN A 532 -2.36 -9.01 30.15
N LYS A 533 -2.75 -9.09 31.42
CA LYS A 533 -2.20 -10.12 32.33
C LYS A 533 -2.95 -11.45 32.27
N ASP A 534 -4.27 -11.38 32.14
CA ASP A 534 -5.20 -12.48 32.36
C ASP A 534 -6.31 -12.45 31.31
N VAL A 535 -6.75 -13.62 30.82
CA VAL A 535 -7.90 -13.75 29.90
C VAL A 535 -9.05 -14.44 30.63
N PHE A 536 -9.93 -13.66 31.24
CA PHE A 536 -10.98 -14.17 32.13
C PHE A 536 -12.19 -14.71 31.39
N SER A 537 -12.51 -14.15 30.22
CA SER A 537 -13.73 -14.51 29.50
C SER A 537 -13.51 -14.56 28.01
N LEU A 538 -14.29 -15.42 27.37
CA LEU A 538 -14.35 -15.63 25.93
C LEU A 538 -15.82 -15.78 25.55
N GLY A 539 -16.23 -15.23 24.41
CA GLY A 539 -17.59 -15.35 23.89
C GLY A 539 -17.70 -14.94 22.43
N ASP A 540 -18.76 -15.38 21.75
CA ASP A 540 -19.01 -14.98 20.36
C ASP A 540 -20.03 -13.84 20.25
N TYR A 541 -19.82 -12.95 19.29
CA TYR A 541 -20.81 -11.95 18.87
C TYR A 541 -20.62 -11.65 17.39
N ASN A 542 -21.71 -11.75 16.61
CA ASN A 542 -21.73 -11.50 15.16
C ASN A 542 -20.64 -12.21 14.35
N GLY A 543 -20.27 -13.44 14.75
CA GLY A 543 -19.26 -14.21 14.03
C GLY A 543 -17.82 -13.86 14.39
N LEU A 544 -17.58 -12.98 15.37
CA LEU A 544 -16.27 -12.70 15.95
C LEU A 544 -16.17 -13.30 17.36
N LEU A 545 -14.98 -13.74 17.73
CA LEU A 545 -14.59 -14.13 19.08
C LEU A 545 -14.16 -12.90 19.86
N TYR A 546 -14.79 -12.66 20.99
CA TYR A 546 -14.45 -11.60 21.94
C TYR A 546 -13.74 -12.22 23.13
N LEU A 547 -12.66 -11.59 23.59
CA LEU A 547 -11.99 -11.95 24.83
C LEU A 547 -12.00 -10.76 25.80
N GLY A 548 -12.24 -11.05 27.07
CA GLY A 548 -12.18 -10.08 28.16
C GLY A 548 -10.95 -10.29 29.02
N THR A 549 -10.15 -9.24 29.20
CA THR A 549 -8.89 -9.30 29.93
C THR A 549 -8.95 -8.79 31.38
N GLY A 550 -7.89 -9.05 32.14
CA GLY A 550 -7.58 -8.46 33.45
C GLY A 550 -6.38 -7.52 33.42
N ASN A 551 -6.27 -6.68 34.47
CA ASN A 551 -5.33 -5.55 34.68
C ASN A 551 -5.81 -4.22 34.07
N SER A 552 -6.15 -4.18 32.78
CA SER A 552 -6.66 -2.96 32.13
C SER A 552 -8.05 -3.12 31.48
N GLY A 553 -8.74 -4.24 31.71
CA GLY A 553 -10.11 -4.49 31.23
C GLY A 553 -10.34 -4.36 29.72
N ILE A 554 -9.29 -4.46 28.91
CA ILE A 554 -9.41 -4.38 27.45
C ILE A 554 -10.17 -5.59 26.91
N ILE A 555 -11.06 -5.33 25.95
CA ILE A 555 -11.76 -6.35 25.16
C ILE A 555 -11.11 -6.40 23.77
N TYR A 556 -10.75 -7.60 23.32
CA TYR A 556 -10.23 -7.84 21.96
C TYR A 556 -11.22 -8.68 21.15
N THR A 557 -11.12 -8.57 19.83
CA THR A 557 -11.93 -9.32 18.85
C THR A 557 -11.07 -10.11 17.85
N TYR A 558 -11.62 -11.19 17.30
CA TYR A 558 -10.97 -12.08 16.33
C TYR A 558 -11.94 -12.86 15.43
N PRO A 559 -11.57 -13.18 14.17
CA PRO A 559 -10.58 -12.47 13.38
C PRO A 559 -11.19 -11.13 12.98
N ASP A 560 -10.50 -10.04 13.26
CA ASP A 560 -10.82 -8.77 12.64
C ASP A 560 -9.97 -8.61 11.39
N GLU A 561 -10.58 -8.14 10.29
CA GLU A 561 -9.91 -7.96 9.02
C GLU A 561 -9.58 -6.48 8.81
N ALA A 562 -8.29 -6.17 8.75
CA ALA A 562 -7.81 -4.89 8.26
C ALA A 562 -7.61 -4.98 6.75
N VAL A 563 -8.33 -4.16 6.00
CA VAL A 563 -8.30 -4.14 4.54
C VAL A 563 -7.89 -2.75 4.07
N LEU A 564 -6.93 -2.70 3.15
CA LEU A 564 -6.53 -1.50 2.43
C LEU A 564 -6.71 -1.75 0.94
N ALA A 565 -7.40 -0.84 0.25
CA ALA A 565 -7.61 -0.90 -1.20
C ALA A 565 -6.85 0.22 -1.92
N SER A 566 -6.29 -0.08 -3.09
CA SER A 566 -5.56 0.89 -3.91
C SER A 566 -6.48 1.97 -4.48
N ALA A 567 -5.94 3.17 -4.72
CA ALA A 567 -6.60 4.21 -5.50
C ALA A 567 -6.71 3.81 -7.00
N GLN A 568 -5.79 2.97 -7.49
CA GLN A 568 -5.87 2.38 -8.81
C GLN A 568 -6.93 1.27 -8.86
N GLY A 569 -7.99 1.48 -9.64
CA GLY A 569 -9.07 0.50 -9.89
C GLY A 569 -9.15 -0.01 -11.32
N LEU A 570 -8.20 0.36 -12.20
CA LEU A 570 -8.20 -0.02 -13.62
C LEU A 570 -6.82 -0.56 -14.03
N TRP A 571 -6.80 -1.78 -14.55
CA TRP A 571 -5.60 -2.50 -14.92
C TRP A 571 -5.69 -2.94 -16.37
N ASN A 572 -4.77 -2.46 -17.22
CA ASN A 572 -4.78 -2.85 -18.62
C ASN A 572 -4.23 -4.27 -18.80
N ALA A 573 -4.81 -4.99 -19.75
CA ALA A 573 -4.28 -6.26 -20.20
C ALA A 573 -2.86 -6.13 -20.75
N ALA A 574 -2.16 -7.26 -20.78
CA ALA A 574 -0.93 -7.45 -21.55
C ALA A 574 0.26 -6.56 -21.16
N GLN A 575 0.21 -5.87 -20.03
CA GLN A 575 1.36 -5.23 -19.40
C GLN A 575 1.59 -5.75 -17.98
N PHE A 576 2.84 -5.73 -17.54
CA PHE A 576 3.22 -6.09 -16.19
C PHE A 576 3.15 -4.88 -15.27
N TYR A 577 2.49 -5.07 -14.13
CA TYR A 577 2.48 -4.16 -12.99
C TYR A 577 3.24 -4.80 -11.84
N HIS A 578 4.04 -4.03 -11.12
CA HIS A 578 4.53 -4.45 -9.81
C HIS A 578 3.57 -3.93 -8.76
N VAL A 579 3.23 -4.77 -7.80
CA VAL A 579 2.44 -4.36 -6.64
C VAL A 579 3.05 -4.86 -5.35
N ALA A 580 2.92 -4.06 -4.30
CA ALA A 580 3.30 -4.47 -2.96
C ALA A 580 2.34 -3.94 -1.90
N GLY A 581 2.01 -4.78 -0.93
CA GLY A 581 1.35 -4.40 0.31
C GLY A 581 2.34 -4.49 1.46
N THR A 582 2.44 -3.44 2.28
CA THR A 582 3.36 -3.42 3.42
C THR A 582 2.69 -2.94 4.69
N PHE A 583 3.08 -3.51 5.83
CA PHE A 583 2.62 -3.10 7.15
C PHE A 583 3.80 -3.01 8.11
N ASP A 584 3.94 -1.88 8.78
CA ASP A 584 5.05 -1.56 9.70
C ASP A 584 4.69 -1.73 11.19
N GLY A 585 3.62 -2.47 11.48
CA GLY A 585 3.05 -2.59 12.82
C GLY A 585 2.03 -1.49 13.16
N SER A 586 1.91 -0.45 12.31
CA SER A 586 0.96 0.65 12.52
C SER A 586 0.24 1.09 11.24
N ASP A 587 0.95 1.22 10.13
CA ASP A 587 0.40 1.70 8.86
C ASP A 587 0.44 0.58 7.83
N MET A 588 -0.72 0.30 7.22
CA MET A 588 -0.79 -0.43 5.97
C MET A 588 -0.53 0.53 4.81
N LYS A 589 0.24 0.08 3.81
CA LYS A 589 0.57 0.84 2.60
C LYS A 589 0.46 -0.07 1.38
N ILE A 590 -0.02 0.46 0.27
CA ILE A 590 0.03 -0.19 -1.04
C ILE A 590 0.94 0.62 -1.96
N PHE A 591 1.76 -0.09 -2.72
CA PHE A 591 2.62 0.46 -3.77
C PHE A 591 2.25 -0.16 -5.11
N VAL A 592 2.21 0.67 -6.15
CA VAL A 592 2.07 0.26 -7.55
C VAL A 592 3.28 0.78 -8.32
N ASP A 593 3.95 -0.12 -9.04
CA ASP A 593 5.21 0.13 -9.75
C ASP A 593 6.29 0.79 -8.87
N GLY A 594 6.31 0.39 -7.59
CA GLY A 594 7.24 0.90 -6.57
C GLY A 594 6.95 2.33 -6.10
N ILE A 595 5.81 2.92 -6.48
CA ILE A 595 5.32 4.23 -6.05
C ILE A 595 4.20 4.02 -5.02
N LEU A 596 4.23 4.76 -3.92
CA LEU A 596 3.16 4.72 -2.91
C LEU A 596 1.84 5.15 -3.55
N ASP A 597 0.83 4.29 -3.45
CA ASP A 597 -0.51 4.51 -4.00
C ASP A 597 -1.49 4.92 -2.89
N THR A 598 -1.53 4.18 -1.79
CA THR A 598 -2.42 4.47 -0.65
C THR A 598 -1.79 4.07 0.69
N SER A 599 -2.31 4.62 1.79
CA SER A 599 -1.91 4.27 3.15
C SER A 599 -3.04 4.49 4.14
N ASN A 600 -3.13 3.63 5.15
CA ASN A 600 -4.05 3.81 6.27
C ASN A 600 -3.44 3.28 7.57
N SER A 601 -3.67 3.99 8.68
CA SER A 601 -3.27 3.52 10.00
C SER A 601 -4.30 2.53 10.54
N VAL A 602 -3.83 1.38 11.01
CA VAL A 602 -4.67 0.29 11.52
C VAL A 602 -4.10 -0.23 12.84
N SER A 603 -4.93 -0.93 13.62
CA SER A 603 -4.51 -1.55 14.88
C SER A 603 -4.79 -3.05 14.83
N VAL A 604 -4.15 -3.72 13.88
CA VAL A 604 -4.23 -5.18 13.68
C VAL A 604 -2.93 -5.84 14.13
N ILE A 605 -3.03 -7.05 14.66
CA ILE A 605 -1.89 -7.93 14.94
C ILE A 605 -2.07 -9.17 14.09
N ILE A 606 -1.12 -9.46 13.20
CA ILE A 606 -1.22 -10.55 12.23
C ILE A 606 -1.11 -11.89 12.98
N ASP A 607 -2.05 -12.80 12.75
CA ASP A 607 -2.08 -14.10 13.44
C ASP A 607 -1.07 -15.10 12.85
N LYS A 608 -0.79 -16.16 13.62
CA LYS A 608 -0.18 -17.38 13.07
C LYS A 608 -1.28 -18.30 12.56
N ASP A 609 -1.11 -18.87 11.38
CA ASP A 609 -2.11 -19.80 10.83
C ASP A 609 -1.42 -20.95 10.10
N THR A 610 -1.91 -22.17 10.28
CA THR A 610 -1.36 -23.39 9.66
C THR A 610 -1.76 -23.58 8.19
N SER A 611 -2.40 -22.58 7.59
CA SER A 611 -2.76 -22.56 6.18
C SER A 611 -1.51 -22.49 5.30
N ALA A 612 -1.54 -23.27 4.22
CA ALA A 612 -0.57 -23.15 3.14
C ALA A 612 -0.58 -21.74 2.55
N LEU A 613 0.59 -21.24 2.14
CA LEU A 613 0.67 -20.04 1.30
C LEU A 613 0.28 -20.43 -0.13
N MET A 614 -0.70 -19.74 -0.67
CA MET A 614 -1.26 -19.96 -2.00
C MET A 614 -0.84 -18.83 -2.94
N ILE A 615 -0.42 -19.16 -4.16
CA ILE A 615 0.01 -18.19 -5.19
C ILE A 615 -0.83 -18.42 -6.44
N GLY A 616 -1.41 -17.34 -6.98
CA GLY A 616 -2.33 -17.37 -8.12
C GLY A 616 -3.66 -18.07 -7.84
N GLY A 617 -4.00 -18.30 -6.56
CA GLY A 617 -5.28 -18.85 -6.11
C GLY A 617 -5.44 -18.65 -4.59
N GLY A 618 -6.68 -18.65 -4.10
CA GLY A 618 -7.00 -18.47 -2.68
C GLY A 618 -7.93 -19.55 -2.10
N ILE A 619 -8.33 -19.38 -0.84
CA ILE A 619 -9.06 -20.39 -0.04
C ILE A 619 -10.50 -20.62 -0.56
N ASP A 620 -11.09 -19.62 -1.22
CA ASP A 620 -12.47 -19.62 -1.74
C ASP A 620 -12.59 -19.60 -3.28
N THR A 621 -11.70 -20.29 -3.99
CA THR A 621 -11.72 -20.41 -5.49
C THR A 621 -11.40 -19.13 -6.28
N THR A 622 -10.70 -18.18 -5.65
CA THR A 622 -10.25 -16.91 -6.23
C THR A 622 -9.02 -17.06 -7.14
N PHE A 623 -9.16 -17.76 -8.26
CA PHE A 623 -8.04 -18.07 -9.16
C PHE A 623 -7.58 -16.88 -10.01
N PHE A 624 -6.28 -16.62 -10.04
CA PHE A 624 -5.72 -15.55 -10.86
C PHE A 624 -5.78 -15.88 -12.36
N ARG A 625 -6.13 -14.89 -13.19
CA ARG A 625 -6.13 -15.01 -14.66
C ARG A 625 -5.05 -14.11 -15.26
N GLY A 626 -3.92 -14.70 -15.61
CA GLY A 626 -2.80 -13.96 -16.19
C GLY A 626 -1.45 -14.57 -15.85
N SER A 627 -0.38 -13.80 -16.01
CA SER A 627 0.99 -14.20 -15.69
C SER A 627 1.48 -13.56 -14.39
N LEU A 628 2.11 -14.35 -13.52
CA LEU A 628 2.85 -13.88 -12.35
C LEU A 628 4.36 -14.07 -12.55
N ASP A 629 5.14 -13.16 -11.96
CA ASP A 629 6.60 -13.21 -11.88
C ASP A 629 7.06 -12.55 -10.56
N GLY A 630 8.29 -12.87 -10.12
CA GLY A 630 9.00 -12.19 -9.03
C GLY A 630 8.17 -11.94 -7.78
N MET A 631 7.86 -12.99 -7.01
CA MET A 631 7.08 -12.91 -5.79
C MET A 631 7.97 -12.93 -4.54
N GLY A 632 7.68 -12.05 -3.58
CA GLY A 632 8.37 -12.00 -2.29
C GLY A 632 7.43 -11.91 -1.09
N VAL A 633 7.80 -12.61 -0.01
CA VAL A 633 7.21 -12.48 1.32
C VAL A 633 8.33 -12.14 2.30
N SER A 634 8.23 -11.01 3.01
CA SER A 634 9.24 -10.55 3.97
C SER A 634 8.63 -10.14 5.31
N GLY A 635 9.32 -10.45 6.41
CA GLY A 635 8.94 -10.05 7.78
C GLY A 635 9.43 -8.65 8.17
N VAL A 636 9.34 -7.69 7.25
CA VAL A 636 9.72 -6.28 7.44
C VAL A 636 8.90 -5.40 6.49
N ALA A 637 8.57 -4.18 6.88
CA ALA A 637 7.94 -3.21 5.99
C ALA A 637 8.96 -2.58 5.03
N ARG A 638 8.96 -3.01 3.77
CA ARG A 638 9.87 -2.47 2.75
C ARG A 638 9.29 -1.18 2.18
N THR A 639 10.13 -0.17 1.99
CA THR A 639 9.79 1.08 1.29
C THR A 639 10.55 1.23 -0.03
N ASP A 640 11.38 0.23 -0.34
CA ASP A 640 12.20 0.17 -1.54
C ASP A 640 12.06 -1.21 -2.18
N PHE A 641 11.36 -1.25 -3.32
CA PHE A 641 11.15 -2.46 -4.11
C PHE A 641 12.15 -2.46 -5.26
N TRP A 642 13.32 -3.03 -4.98
CA TRP A 642 14.42 -3.12 -5.94
C TRP A 642 13.97 -3.79 -7.26
N TYR A 643 13.03 -4.74 -7.21
CA TYR A 643 12.42 -5.38 -8.39
C TYR A 643 11.60 -4.38 -9.22
N ALA A 644 10.78 -3.55 -8.56
CA ALA A 644 9.95 -2.51 -9.18
C ALA A 644 10.76 -1.35 -9.79
N LYS A 645 11.92 -1.02 -9.17
CA LYS A 645 12.77 0.11 -9.57
C LYS A 645 13.75 -0.21 -10.70
N ILE A 646 13.73 -1.42 -11.23
CA ILE A 646 14.28 -1.73 -12.54
C ILE A 646 13.40 -0.99 -13.56
N SER A 647 13.74 0.29 -13.80
CA SER A 647 13.08 1.21 -14.74
C SER A 647 12.67 0.49 -16.02
N PRO A 648 11.48 0.80 -16.54
CA PRO A 648 10.64 -0.17 -17.21
C PRO A 648 11.31 -0.64 -18.48
N GLU A 649 11.02 -1.87 -18.88
CA GLU A 649 10.91 -2.19 -20.29
C GLU A 649 10.32 -0.96 -21.00
N PRO A 650 10.97 -0.40 -22.06
CA PRO A 650 10.28 0.56 -22.90
C PRO A 650 8.93 -0.06 -23.20
N THR A 651 7.85 0.70 -22.98
CA THR A 651 6.50 0.20 -23.19
C THR A 651 6.47 -0.45 -24.57
N VAL A 652 6.47 -1.79 -24.63
CA VAL A 652 6.26 -2.51 -25.87
C VAL A 652 4.77 -2.33 -26.12
N ALA A 653 4.45 -1.25 -26.84
CA ALA A 653 3.24 -1.23 -27.63
C ALA A 653 3.29 -2.49 -28.49
N LEU A 654 2.35 -3.41 -28.25
CA LEU A 654 2.12 -4.60 -29.06
C LEU A 654 2.41 -4.31 -30.53
N ALA A 655 3.42 -5.00 -31.06
CA ALA A 655 3.63 -5.11 -32.49
C ALA A 655 2.45 -5.93 -33.07
N GLY A 656 1.36 -5.25 -33.38
CA GLY A 656 0.15 -5.92 -33.83
C GLY A 656 -1.01 -4.97 -34.07
N THR A 657 -0.94 -4.22 -35.17
CA THR A 657 -2.07 -3.53 -35.84
C THR A 657 -2.77 -2.41 -35.09
N GLY A 658 -2.25 -1.17 -35.22
CA GLY A 658 -3.08 0.04 -35.13
C GLY A 658 -2.44 1.25 -34.46
N THR A 659 -1.79 2.10 -35.27
CA THR A 659 -1.74 3.57 -35.10
C THR A 659 -1.44 4.13 -33.70
N TYR A 660 -0.16 4.36 -33.39
CA TYR A 660 0.25 5.13 -32.20
C TYR A 660 1.07 6.36 -32.61
N THR A 661 0.53 7.54 -32.29
CA THR A 661 1.28 8.79 -32.15
C THR A 661 0.84 9.34 -30.79
N SER A 662 1.60 9.11 -29.72
CA SER A 662 1.37 9.77 -28.43
C SER A 662 2.47 10.82 -28.27
N MET A 663 2.10 12.09 -28.13
CA MET A 663 3.07 13.13 -27.79
C MET A 663 3.64 12.86 -26.41
N GLY A 664 4.95 12.90 -26.32
CA GLY A 664 5.72 12.67 -25.11
C GLY A 664 6.63 13.86 -24.95
N ASP A 665 6.16 14.87 -24.23
CA ASP A 665 6.85 16.10 -23.84
C ASP A 665 6.74 17.30 -24.83
N ILE A 666 6.58 18.49 -24.27
CA ILE A 666 6.69 19.79 -24.95
C ILE A 666 7.67 20.63 -24.15
N ASN A 667 8.73 21.10 -24.80
CA ASN A 667 9.72 21.95 -24.15
C ASN A 667 9.83 23.28 -24.88
N ARG A 668 9.81 24.38 -24.11
CA ARG A 668 10.15 25.71 -24.61
C ARG A 668 11.67 25.91 -24.55
N SER A 669 12.27 26.33 -25.66
CA SER A 669 13.63 26.88 -25.64
C SER A 669 13.61 28.26 -24.98
N THR A 670 14.25 28.40 -23.82
CA THR A 670 14.21 29.62 -23.00
C THR A 670 14.99 30.79 -23.60
N SER A 671 15.95 30.55 -24.50
CA SER A 671 16.76 31.63 -25.10
C SER A 671 16.07 32.37 -26.26
N ASP A 672 15.29 31.63 -27.06
CA ASP A 672 14.80 32.12 -28.37
C ASP A 672 13.26 32.06 -28.47
N GLY A 673 12.57 31.42 -27.51
CA GLY A 673 11.10 31.34 -27.48
C GLY A 673 10.48 30.32 -28.43
N ASN A 674 11.30 29.44 -29.01
CA ASN A 674 10.85 28.31 -29.84
C ASN A 674 10.16 27.25 -28.98
N ILE A 675 9.25 26.49 -29.60
CA ILE A 675 8.54 25.40 -28.94
C ILE A 675 8.93 24.08 -29.62
N ALA A 676 9.56 23.18 -28.87
CA ALA A 676 9.84 21.82 -29.31
C ALA A 676 8.76 20.89 -28.78
N ILE A 677 8.12 20.15 -29.68
CA ILE A 677 7.21 19.04 -29.34
C ILE A 677 7.93 17.72 -29.62
N TYR A 678 7.73 16.77 -28.73
CA TYR A 678 8.32 15.45 -28.77
C TYR A 678 7.20 14.41 -28.76
N TRP A 679 7.39 13.30 -29.47
CA TRP A 679 6.42 12.21 -29.51
C TRP A 679 7.08 10.87 -29.72
N ARG A 680 6.42 9.82 -29.21
CA ARG A 680 6.80 8.45 -29.52
C ARG A 680 6.53 8.19 -30.98
N SER A 681 7.53 7.67 -31.68
CA SER A 681 7.50 7.49 -33.12
C SER A 681 7.98 6.11 -33.51
N VAL A 682 7.65 5.67 -34.71
CA VAL A 682 8.18 4.45 -35.32
C VAL A 682 9.20 4.87 -36.37
N SER A 683 10.44 4.42 -36.20
CA SER A 683 11.51 4.72 -37.15
C SER A 683 11.10 4.40 -38.59
N GLY A 684 11.39 5.32 -39.51
CA GLY A 684 11.07 5.23 -40.94
C GLY A 684 9.65 5.65 -41.33
N ARG A 685 8.77 6.00 -40.38
CA ARG A 685 7.45 6.58 -40.70
C ARG A 685 7.49 8.10 -40.79
N THR A 686 6.61 8.65 -41.61
CA THR A 686 6.38 10.09 -41.71
C THR A 686 5.21 10.50 -40.82
N TYR A 687 5.37 11.64 -40.16
CA TYR A 687 4.40 12.24 -39.25
C TYR A 687 4.06 13.66 -39.68
N ASP A 688 2.77 13.94 -39.83
CA ASP A 688 2.23 15.25 -40.17
C ASP A 688 2.01 16.02 -38.86
N VAL A 689 2.58 17.22 -38.77
CA VAL A 689 2.48 18.09 -37.60
C VAL A 689 1.48 19.18 -37.89
N PHE A 690 0.48 19.30 -37.02
CA PHE A 690 -0.54 20.32 -37.10
C PHE A 690 -0.44 21.32 -35.96
N TYR A 691 -0.82 22.56 -36.22
CA TYR A 691 -0.96 23.58 -35.18
C TYR A 691 -2.29 24.33 -35.26
N CYS A 692 -2.72 24.89 -34.14
CA CYS A 692 -3.80 25.87 -34.07
C CYS A 692 -3.49 26.92 -32.99
N ASP A 693 -3.79 28.20 -33.25
CA ASP A 693 -3.61 29.28 -32.26
C ASP A 693 -4.79 29.38 -31.26
N THR A 694 -5.81 28.53 -31.44
CA THR A 694 -6.98 28.41 -30.55
C THR A 694 -7.32 26.94 -30.36
N LEU A 695 -7.63 26.50 -29.14
CA LEU A 695 -7.84 25.07 -28.83
C LEU A 695 -8.88 24.40 -29.73
N GLN A 696 -10.01 25.08 -29.94
CA GLN A 696 -11.16 24.57 -30.72
C GLN A 696 -11.15 25.04 -32.19
N GLY A 697 -10.05 25.64 -32.66
CA GLY A 697 -9.95 26.11 -34.04
C GLY A 697 -9.61 25.00 -35.04
N THR A 698 -9.50 25.37 -36.32
CA THR A 698 -9.05 24.45 -37.37
C THR A 698 -7.53 24.27 -37.29
N TYR A 699 -7.09 23.01 -37.14
CA TYR A 699 -5.68 22.64 -37.11
C TYR A 699 -5.10 22.66 -38.53
N THR A 700 -3.96 23.33 -38.70
CA THR A 700 -3.28 23.49 -39.99
C THR A 700 -2.00 22.65 -40.01
N ASP A 701 -1.85 21.84 -41.05
CA ASP A 701 -0.63 21.06 -41.31
C ASP A 701 0.55 22.00 -41.65
N VAL A 702 1.70 21.77 -41.02
CA VAL A 702 2.90 22.61 -41.12
C VAL A 702 4.18 21.86 -41.37
N ALA A 703 4.26 20.55 -41.13
CA ALA A 703 5.49 19.81 -41.33
C ALA A 703 5.27 18.31 -41.48
N ASP A 704 6.00 17.72 -42.43
CA ASP A 704 6.21 16.27 -42.55
C ASP A 704 7.53 15.89 -41.89
N VAL A 705 7.48 15.07 -40.84
CA VAL A 705 8.66 14.67 -40.07
C VAL A 705 8.88 13.16 -40.20
N VAL A 706 10.00 12.78 -40.81
CA VAL A 706 10.40 11.37 -40.92
C VAL A 706 11.13 10.97 -39.66
N ALA A 707 10.55 10.04 -38.91
CA ALA A 707 11.12 9.54 -37.68
C ALA A 707 12.38 8.71 -37.94
N SER A 708 13.43 8.92 -37.13
CA SER A 708 14.67 8.13 -37.19
C SER A 708 14.82 7.11 -36.07
N GLY A 709 13.93 7.12 -35.07
CA GLY A 709 13.96 6.25 -33.89
C GLY A 709 12.63 6.22 -33.14
N ASP A 710 12.67 5.75 -31.89
CA ASP A 710 11.47 5.54 -31.05
C ASP A 710 10.90 6.83 -30.45
N THR A 711 11.62 7.95 -30.58
CA THR A 711 11.15 9.30 -30.24
C THR A 711 11.58 10.27 -31.33
N THR A 712 10.66 11.12 -31.76
CA THR A 712 10.89 12.16 -32.76
C THR A 712 10.45 13.50 -32.19
N SER A 713 11.06 14.58 -32.68
CA SER A 713 10.67 15.93 -32.29
C SER A 713 10.57 16.86 -33.47
N TRP A 714 9.83 17.95 -33.27
CA TRP A 714 9.74 19.06 -34.19
C TRP A 714 9.74 20.37 -33.40
N THR A 715 10.41 21.38 -33.95
CA THR A 715 10.54 22.69 -33.32
C THR A 715 9.79 23.73 -34.14
N ASP A 716 8.80 24.36 -33.53
CA ASP A 716 8.19 25.59 -34.05
C ASP A 716 9.12 26.77 -33.75
N ASP A 717 9.70 27.33 -34.80
CA ASP A 717 10.47 28.58 -34.80
C ASP A 717 9.77 29.69 -35.62
N GLY A 718 8.50 29.47 -36.00
CA GLY A 718 7.72 30.38 -36.83
C GLY A 718 7.93 30.24 -38.34
N SER A 719 8.94 29.50 -38.80
CA SER A 719 9.25 29.41 -40.24
C SER A 719 8.18 28.62 -41.01
N ALA A 720 7.66 27.55 -40.41
CA ALA A 720 6.61 26.71 -41.00
C ALA A 720 5.19 27.21 -40.70
N THR A 721 4.97 27.79 -39.52
CA THR A 721 3.67 28.33 -39.08
C THR A 721 3.41 29.76 -39.57
N GLY A 722 4.42 30.42 -40.17
CA GLY A 722 4.36 31.79 -40.67
C GLY A 722 4.38 32.88 -39.59
N THR A 723 4.18 32.52 -38.33
CA THR A 723 4.23 33.41 -37.17
C THR A 723 4.95 32.71 -36.03
N HIS A 724 6.00 33.34 -35.50
CA HIS A 724 6.78 32.78 -34.39
C HIS A 724 5.88 32.44 -33.19
N PRO A 725 6.04 31.27 -32.54
CA PRO A 725 5.18 30.87 -31.43
C PRO A 725 5.24 31.87 -30.27
N ASP A 726 6.39 32.50 -30.05
CA ASP A 726 6.52 33.56 -29.04
C ASP A 726 5.66 34.81 -29.35
N SER A 727 5.18 35.02 -30.58
CA SER A 727 4.33 36.16 -30.94
C SER A 727 2.83 35.96 -30.71
N VAL A 728 2.40 34.73 -30.40
CA VAL A 728 0.99 34.39 -30.10
C VAL A 728 0.78 34.12 -28.62
N VAL A 729 -0.43 34.29 -28.10
CA VAL A 729 -0.74 34.00 -26.69
C VAL A 729 -0.76 32.49 -26.47
N ALA A 730 -1.65 31.79 -27.15
CA ALA A 730 -1.76 30.34 -27.10
C ALA A 730 -1.37 29.70 -28.44
N ARG A 731 -0.87 28.47 -28.38
CA ARG A 731 -0.68 27.61 -29.56
C ARG A 731 -0.77 26.15 -29.12
N PHE A 732 -1.49 25.37 -29.91
CA PHE A 732 -1.76 23.96 -29.66
C PHE A 732 -1.24 23.14 -30.83
N TYR A 733 -0.74 21.94 -30.55
CA TYR A 733 -0.15 21.07 -31.54
C TYR A 733 -0.77 19.68 -31.48
N ARG A 734 -0.76 19.03 -32.64
CA ARG A 734 -1.13 17.62 -32.81
C ARG A 734 -0.20 16.99 -33.82
N VAL A 735 0.01 15.69 -33.69
CA VAL A 735 0.85 14.92 -34.62
C VAL A 735 0.07 13.72 -35.12
N GLU A 736 0.08 13.48 -36.41
CA GLU A 736 -0.55 12.32 -37.05
C GLU A 736 0.51 11.51 -37.78
N CYS A 737 0.39 10.18 -37.80
CA CYS A 737 1.21 9.37 -38.67
C CYS A 737 0.53 9.26 -40.04
N GLN A 738 1.24 9.45 -41.15
CA GLN A 738 0.67 9.33 -42.51
C GLN A 738 0.02 7.97 -42.84
N THR A 739 0.21 6.97 -41.97
CA THR A 739 -0.39 5.63 -42.07
C THR A 739 -1.25 5.27 -40.85
N GLY A 740 -1.74 6.26 -40.09
CA GLY A 740 -2.52 6.03 -38.89
C GLY A 740 -3.37 7.19 -38.39
N ALA A 741 -4.14 6.96 -37.33
CA ALA A 741 -5.03 7.95 -36.72
C ALA A 741 -4.27 9.06 -35.98
N LEU A 742 -4.94 10.21 -35.83
CA LEU A 742 -4.57 11.39 -35.04
C LEU A 742 -4.00 11.03 -33.67
N SER A 743 -3.02 11.80 -33.20
CA SER A 743 -2.64 11.83 -31.77
C SER A 743 -3.89 12.04 -30.94
N ARG A 744 -4.15 11.13 -30.00
CA ARG A 744 -5.26 11.24 -29.04
C ARG A 744 -5.03 12.37 -28.03
N ASN A 745 -3.79 12.86 -27.93
CA ASN A 745 -3.38 13.86 -26.96
C ASN A 745 -3.06 15.17 -27.68
N THR A 746 -3.51 16.29 -27.11
CA THR A 746 -3.22 17.64 -27.59
C THR A 746 -2.26 18.29 -26.60
N THR A 747 -1.18 18.90 -27.08
CA THR A 747 -0.27 19.67 -26.22
C THR A 747 -0.37 21.13 -26.59
N GLY A 748 -0.09 22.01 -25.64
CA GLY A 748 -0.22 23.43 -25.88
C GLY A 748 0.80 24.23 -25.10
N LYS A 749 0.84 25.49 -25.49
CA LYS A 749 1.50 26.55 -24.75
C LYS A 749 0.55 27.71 -24.57
N MET A 750 0.68 28.42 -23.47
CA MET A 750 -0.08 29.65 -23.20
C MET A 750 0.79 30.68 -22.51
N LYS A 751 0.77 31.90 -23.02
CA LYS A 751 1.48 33.04 -22.43
C LYS A 751 0.64 33.73 -21.37
N ARG A 752 1.32 34.21 -20.35
CA ARG A 752 0.78 35.08 -19.31
C ARG A 752 1.77 36.20 -19.03
N SER A 753 1.29 37.44 -19.10
CA SER A 753 2.04 38.61 -18.68
C SER A 753 2.12 38.66 -17.15
N ILE A 754 3.34 38.75 -16.63
CA ILE A 754 3.65 38.93 -15.22
C ILE A 754 4.16 40.36 -15.02
N VAL A 755 3.28 41.27 -14.60
CA VAL A 755 3.62 42.65 -14.22
C VAL A 755 4.33 42.75 -12.87
N SER A 756 4.90 43.91 -12.52
CA SER A 756 5.51 44.10 -11.20
C SER A 756 4.45 44.06 -10.09
N GLY A 757 4.73 43.34 -9.01
CA GLY A 757 3.82 43.12 -7.89
C GLY A 757 3.51 41.65 -7.65
N MET A 758 2.46 41.41 -6.86
CA MET A 758 1.94 40.08 -6.57
C MET A 758 0.90 39.70 -7.63
N GLN A 759 1.02 38.52 -8.22
CA GLN A 759 0.02 37.96 -9.13
C GLN A 759 -0.24 36.50 -8.80
N LEU A 760 -1.52 36.15 -8.73
CA LEU A 760 -1.95 34.77 -8.50
C LEU A 760 -2.10 34.06 -9.84
N VAL A 761 -1.39 32.94 -10.00
CA VAL A 761 -1.29 32.20 -11.26
C VAL A 761 -1.52 30.71 -11.03
N SER A 762 -1.74 29.97 -12.12
CA SER A 762 -1.81 28.50 -12.13
C SER A 762 -1.27 27.95 -13.45
N ASN A 763 -1.11 26.64 -13.53
CA ASN A 763 -0.80 25.97 -14.80
C ASN A 763 -2.11 25.53 -15.49
N PRO A 764 -2.45 26.04 -16.70
CA PRO A 764 -3.64 25.64 -17.44
C PRO A 764 -3.50 24.31 -18.20
N PHE A 765 -2.40 23.58 -17.98
CA PHE A 765 -2.09 22.31 -18.61
C PHE A 765 -1.67 21.28 -17.56
N ILE A 766 -1.70 20.01 -17.94
CA ILE A 766 -1.02 18.94 -17.20
C ILE A 766 0.47 19.03 -17.53
N PRO A 767 1.34 19.45 -16.58
CA PRO A 767 2.77 19.47 -16.84
C PRO A 767 3.31 18.04 -16.87
N TYR A 768 4.20 17.73 -17.81
CA TYR A 768 4.90 16.44 -17.84
C TYR A 768 5.79 16.21 -16.61
N ASN A 769 6.28 17.30 -16.03
CA ASN A 769 6.95 17.31 -14.74
C ASN A 769 6.54 18.60 -14.01
N SER A 770 5.94 18.42 -12.83
CA SER A 770 5.33 19.46 -12.03
C SER A 770 6.30 20.23 -11.14
N SER A 771 7.58 19.84 -11.06
CA SER A 771 8.57 20.60 -10.29
C SER A 771 8.67 22.06 -10.75
N ILE A 772 8.88 22.98 -9.80
CA ILE A 772 9.06 24.41 -10.09
C ILE A 772 10.13 24.69 -11.15
N GLN A 773 11.21 23.90 -11.16
CA GLN A 773 12.27 24.00 -12.16
C GLN A 773 11.78 23.63 -13.57
N SER A 774 10.91 22.64 -13.69
CA SER A 774 10.34 22.22 -14.98
C SER A 774 9.28 23.22 -15.46
N VAL A 775 8.36 23.62 -14.57
CA VAL A 775 7.23 24.49 -14.93
C VAL A 775 7.66 25.93 -15.21
N LEU A 776 8.55 26.49 -14.38
CA LEU A 776 8.97 27.89 -14.50
C LEU A 776 10.38 28.05 -15.07
N GLY A 777 11.29 27.11 -14.80
CA GLY A 777 12.68 27.19 -15.23
C GLY A 777 13.30 28.55 -14.93
N GLY A 778 13.98 29.13 -15.93
CA GLY A 778 14.58 30.46 -15.85
C GLY A 778 13.71 31.59 -16.42
N GLN A 779 12.38 31.43 -16.50
CA GLN A 779 11.48 32.41 -17.14
C GLN A 779 11.28 33.70 -16.33
N LEU A 780 11.64 33.68 -15.05
CA LEU A 780 11.57 34.81 -14.15
C LEU A 780 12.95 35.43 -13.90
N THR A 781 13.00 36.62 -13.32
CA THR A 781 14.25 37.33 -13.08
C THR A 781 14.84 36.88 -11.76
N GLY A 782 15.96 36.16 -11.83
CA GLY A 782 16.74 35.77 -10.65
C GLY A 782 17.70 36.87 -10.19
N ALA A 783 18.18 36.74 -8.95
CA ALA A 783 19.21 37.61 -8.39
C ALA A 783 20.09 36.86 -7.39
N ALA A 784 21.15 37.52 -6.90
CA ALA A 784 22.06 36.94 -5.91
C ALA A 784 21.54 37.07 -4.47
N ASP A 785 20.51 37.90 -4.27
CA ASP A 785 19.86 38.16 -2.98
C ASP A 785 18.34 38.12 -3.18
N GLU A 786 17.66 37.38 -2.28
CA GLU A 786 16.24 37.08 -2.36
C GLU A 786 15.40 38.34 -2.47
N GLY A 787 15.83 39.44 -1.85
CA GLY A 787 15.12 40.72 -1.88
C GLY A 787 14.99 41.35 -3.27
N TYR A 788 15.82 40.94 -4.24
CA TYR A 788 15.86 41.48 -5.60
C TYR A 788 15.40 40.50 -6.67
N ALA A 789 15.29 39.21 -6.35
CA ALA A 789 14.76 38.22 -7.26
C ALA A 789 13.23 38.20 -7.27
N ASP A 790 12.68 37.62 -8.32
CA ASP A 790 11.27 37.22 -8.31
C ASP A 790 11.08 35.97 -7.44
N ARG A 791 9.92 35.89 -6.79
CA ARG A 791 9.59 34.77 -5.87
C ARG A 791 8.31 34.07 -6.24
N VAL A 792 8.24 32.80 -5.89
CA VAL A 792 7.04 31.97 -5.97
C VAL A 792 6.59 31.63 -4.56
N TRP A 793 5.30 31.84 -4.27
CA TRP A 793 4.72 31.50 -2.98
C TRP A 793 3.58 30.53 -3.22
N LYS A 794 3.66 29.33 -2.65
CA LYS A 794 2.59 28.34 -2.71
C LYS A 794 2.03 28.17 -1.30
N TYR A 795 0.70 28.18 -1.19
CA TYR A 795 0.07 27.89 0.09
C TYR A 795 0.07 26.39 0.32
N ASP A 796 0.50 25.97 1.50
CA ASP A 796 0.54 24.58 1.91
C ASP A 796 -0.54 24.37 2.98
N THR A 797 -1.54 23.56 2.62
CA THR A 797 -2.71 23.29 3.47
C THR A 797 -2.37 22.44 4.69
N ASP A 798 -1.29 21.67 4.66
CA ASP A 798 -0.91 20.77 5.76
C ASP A 798 -0.30 21.55 6.93
N ILE A 799 0.38 22.66 6.62
CA ILE A 799 1.02 23.54 7.60
C ILE A 799 0.30 24.89 7.79
N ASP A 800 -0.75 25.16 7.02
CA ASP A 800 -1.55 26.39 7.05
C ASP A 800 -0.69 27.68 6.85
N ASP A 801 0.34 27.59 6.01
CA ASP A 801 1.28 28.69 5.74
C ASP A 801 1.84 28.64 4.31
N TYR A 802 2.53 29.69 3.89
CA TYR A 802 3.21 29.75 2.60
C TYR A 802 4.59 29.12 2.65
N VAL A 803 4.89 28.34 1.62
CA VAL A 803 6.25 27.98 1.23
C VAL A 803 6.76 28.92 0.12
N PHE A 804 8.04 29.25 0.18
CA PHE A 804 8.64 30.29 -0.67
C PHE A 804 9.82 29.74 -1.46
N ALA A 805 9.90 30.10 -2.74
CA ALA A 805 11.05 29.84 -3.57
C ALA A 805 11.46 31.08 -4.38
N TRP A 806 12.75 31.22 -4.67
CA TRP A 806 13.28 32.32 -5.48
C TRP A 806 14.32 31.81 -6.48
N LEU A 807 14.38 32.43 -7.65
CA LEU A 807 15.36 32.07 -8.67
C LEU A 807 16.71 32.73 -8.35
N VAL A 808 17.75 31.91 -8.21
CA VAL A 808 19.10 32.40 -7.91
C VAL A 808 19.84 32.72 -9.21
N ALA A 809 20.47 33.90 -9.28
CA ALA A 809 21.32 34.30 -10.41
C ALA A 809 22.45 35.27 -10.00
N GLY A 810 23.63 35.14 -10.59
CA GLY A 810 24.76 36.04 -10.32
C GLY A 810 25.60 35.65 -9.10
N VAL A 811 25.38 34.46 -8.53
CA VAL A 811 26.19 33.85 -7.46
C VAL A 811 27.27 32.93 -8.05
N GLY A 812 26.99 32.33 -9.21
CA GLY A 812 27.85 31.37 -9.90
C GLY A 812 27.38 29.91 -9.73
N ALA A 813 27.95 29.01 -10.52
CA ALA A 813 27.65 27.58 -10.43
C ALA A 813 28.06 26.99 -9.06
N PRO A 814 27.30 26.02 -8.50
CA PRO A 814 26.16 25.34 -9.10
C PRO A 814 24.79 26.01 -8.85
N TYR A 815 24.75 27.22 -8.29
CA TYR A 815 23.53 27.84 -7.76
C TYR A 815 22.69 28.55 -8.84
N ASP A 816 23.35 29.24 -9.77
CA ASP A 816 22.69 30.05 -10.79
C ASP A 816 21.74 29.22 -11.69
N GLY A 817 20.53 29.73 -11.90
CA GLY A 817 19.52 29.13 -12.77
C GLY A 817 18.61 28.09 -12.08
N LYS A 818 18.69 27.99 -10.75
CA LYS A 818 17.89 27.08 -9.93
C LYS A 818 16.99 27.85 -8.96
N TRP A 819 15.87 27.23 -8.61
CA TRP A 819 14.96 27.72 -7.57
C TRP A 819 15.44 27.28 -6.19
N TRP A 820 15.60 28.21 -5.26
CA TRP A 820 16.01 27.94 -3.89
C TRP A 820 14.87 28.25 -2.92
N SER A 821 14.71 27.42 -1.91
CA SER A 821 13.73 27.64 -0.85
C SER A 821 14.22 28.72 0.10
N SER A 822 13.31 29.63 0.48
CA SER A 822 13.64 30.72 1.41
C SER A 822 13.66 30.27 2.88
N GLN A 823 13.20 29.06 3.20
CA GLN A 823 13.11 28.57 4.58
C GLN A 823 14.37 27.82 5.03
N ASP A 824 14.80 26.83 4.24
CA ASP A 824 15.90 25.93 4.54
C ASP A 824 17.17 26.24 3.73
N PHE A 825 17.08 27.13 2.74
CA PHE A 825 18.17 27.46 1.82
C PHE A 825 18.70 26.22 1.08
N GLU A 826 17.81 25.37 0.59
CA GLU A 826 18.13 24.26 -0.32
C GLU A 826 17.44 24.45 -1.69
N GLU A 827 17.81 23.63 -2.70
CA GLU A 827 17.10 23.63 -3.99
C GLU A 827 15.62 23.24 -3.78
N SER A 828 14.71 24.09 -4.27
CA SER A 828 13.29 23.96 -3.98
C SER A 828 12.69 22.75 -4.69
N THR A 829 12.01 21.90 -3.91
CA THR A 829 11.20 20.77 -4.39
C THR A 829 9.74 21.15 -4.63
N MET A 830 9.42 22.46 -4.66
CA MET A 830 8.05 22.94 -4.78
C MET A 830 7.37 22.36 -6.02
N ASP A 831 6.22 21.73 -5.76
CA ASP A 831 5.39 21.09 -6.79
C ASP A 831 4.32 22.06 -7.31
N LEU A 832 4.34 22.32 -8.61
CA LEU A 832 3.43 23.20 -9.34
C LEU A 832 2.57 22.39 -10.31
N GLY A 833 1.86 21.40 -9.77
CA GLY A 833 0.92 20.55 -10.48
C GLY A 833 -0.26 21.30 -11.14
N PRO A 834 -1.08 20.60 -11.93
CA PRO A 834 -2.10 21.22 -12.79
C PRO A 834 -3.25 21.90 -12.05
N ASP A 835 -3.58 21.47 -10.83
CA ASP A 835 -4.75 21.95 -10.08
C ASP A 835 -4.37 23.00 -9.02
N CYS A 836 -3.09 23.36 -8.91
CA CYS A 836 -2.59 24.26 -7.87
C CYS A 836 -2.55 25.73 -8.32
N GLY A 837 -2.91 26.62 -7.40
CA GLY A 837 -2.69 28.06 -7.53
C GLY A 837 -1.45 28.49 -6.73
N PHE A 838 -0.67 29.43 -7.25
CA PHE A 838 0.51 29.97 -6.58
C PHE A 838 0.75 31.43 -6.94
N TRP A 839 1.41 32.16 -6.05
CA TRP A 839 1.78 33.55 -6.27
C TRP A 839 3.11 33.65 -6.99
N ILE A 840 3.18 34.59 -7.93
CA ILE A 840 4.43 35.16 -8.39
C ILE A 840 4.54 36.57 -7.85
N GLN A 841 5.59 36.81 -7.07
CA GLN A 841 6.02 38.14 -6.68
C GLN A 841 7.10 38.61 -7.65
N SER A 842 6.71 39.35 -8.68
CA SER A 842 7.64 39.96 -9.61
C SER A 842 8.11 41.30 -9.08
N ARG A 843 9.42 41.44 -8.88
CA ARG A 843 10.06 42.70 -8.43
C ARG A 843 10.74 43.45 -9.56
N ASN A 844 10.71 42.85 -10.75
CA ASN A 844 11.39 43.34 -11.94
C ASN A 844 10.37 43.90 -12.94
N ALA A 845 10.87 44.33 -14.10
CA ALA A 845 10.00 44.78 -15.18
C ALA A 845 9.02 43.67 -15.61
N ALA A 846 7.95 44.03 -16.32
CA ALA A 846 6.98 43.05 -16.80
C ALA A 846 7.67 41.96 -17.63
N GLN A 847 7.34 40.71 -17.35
CA GLN A 847 7.90 39.51 -17.98
C GLN A 847 6.79 38.68 -18.60
N GLU A 848 7.08 37.99 -19.70
CA GLU A 848 6.13 37.07 -20.33
C GLU A 848 6.47 35.64 -19.92
N MET A 849 5.59 35.03 -19.13
CA MET A 849 5.68 33.62 -18.76
C MET A 849 4.96 32.76 -19.79
N THR A 850 5.49 31.58 -20.09
CA THR A 850 4.83 30.58 -20.93
C THR A 850 4.65 29.30 -20.16
N PHE A 851 3.40 28.91 -19.95
CA PHE A 851 3.05 27.57 -19.50
C PHE A 851 3.01 26.64 -20.71
N VAL A 852 3.50 25.42 -20.53
CA VAL A 852 3.47 24.37 -21.54
C VAL A 852 3.03 23.07 -20.89
N GLY A 853 2.33 22.22 -21.63
CA GLY A 853 1.92 20.91 -21.12
C GLY A 853 0.86 20.25 -21.98
N GLU A 854 0.34 19.15 -21.47
CA GLU A 854 -0.75 18.41 -22.08
C GLU A 854 -2.10 19.06 -21.79
N VAL A 855 -2.98 19.09 -22.79
CA VAL A 855 -4.38 19.48 -22.65
C VAL A 855 -5.15 18.28 -22.14
N SER A 856 -5.76 18.41 -20.96
CA SER A 856 -6.51 17.34 -20.31
C SER A 856 -7.60 16.74 -21.22
N ASP A 857 -7.60 15.42 -21.38
CA ASP A 857 -8.63 14.69 -22.13
C ASP A 857 -9.74 14.13 -21.25
N THR A 858 -9.50 13.99 -19.94
CA THR A 858 -10.46 13.59 -18.90
C THR A 858 -11.76 14.39 -18.96
N SER A 859 -12.90 13.73 -18.73
CA SER A 859 -14.22 14.37 -18.75
C SER A 859 -14.36 15.41 -17.63
N ASP A 860 -13.93 15.06 -16.43
CA ASP A 860 -13.92 15.95 -15.25
C ASP A 860 -12.57 15.82 -14.54
N ARG A 861 -12.16 16.87 -13.82
CA ARG A 861 -11.00 16.83 -12.91
C ARG A 861 -11.49 16.84 -11.48
N VAL A 862 -10.94 15.94 -10.67
CA VAL A 862 -11.31 15.79 -9.26
C VAL A 862 -10.34 16.63 -8.42
N ILE A 863 -10.87 17.65 -7.74
CA ILE A 863 -10.11 18.57 -6.89
C ILE A 863 -10.63 18.46 -5.46
N SER A 864 -9.76 18.13 -4.51
CA SER A 864 -10.13 18.07 -3.09
C SER A 864 -10.27 19.46 -2.48
N ILE A 865 -11.41 19.74 -1.88
CA ILE A 865 -11.66 20.95 -1.08
C ILE A 865 -11.50 20.61 0.40
N VAL A 866 -10.46 21.13 1.02
CA VAL A 866 -10.19 20.98 2.46
C VAL A 866 -10.82 22.10 3.26
N SER A 867 -11.04 21.87 4.55
CA SER A 867 -11.61 22.87 5.46
C SER A 867 -10.69 24.10 5.57
N GLY A 868 -11.26 25.31 5.47
CA GLY A 868 -10.49 26.55 5.60
C GLY A 868 -10.14 27.18 4.25
N MET A 869 -8.94 27.78 4.15
CA MET A 869 -8.48 28.48 2.95
C MET A 869 -7.58 27.60 2.10
N GLN A 870 -7.74 27.64 0.77
CA GLN A 870 -6.86 26.95 -0.17
C GLN A 870 -6.71 27.70 -1.49
N LEU A 871 -5.64 27.39 -2.22
CA LEU A 871 -5.37 27.90 -3.56
C LEU A 871 -5.58 26.82 -4.61
N PHE A 872 -6.39 27.12 -5.63
CA PHE A 872 -6.53 26.26 -6.79
C PHE A 872 -6.32 27.03 -8.09
N GLY A 873 -6.08 26.28 -9.17
CA GLY A 873 -6.00 26.80 -10.53
C GLY A 873 -7.06 26.18 -11.42
N SER A 874 -7.35 26.81 -12.57
CA SER A 874 -8.03 26.10 -13.66
C SER A 874 -7.03 25.18 -14.36
N PRO A 875 -7.25 23.85 -14.39
CA PRO A 875 -6.37 22.90 -15.08
C PRO A 875 -6.69 22.78 -16.58
N TYR A 876 -7.55 23.67 -17.09
CA TYR A 876 -8.01 23.66 -18.45
C TYR A 876 -7.56 24.94 -19.19
N PRO A 877 -7.11 24.83 -20.45
CA PRO A 877 -6.72 25.98 -21.26
C PRO A 877 -7.92 26.66 -21.94
N ASP A 878 -9.08 26.67 -21.27
CA ASP A 878 -10.28 27.42 -21.67
C ASP A 878 -10.97 28.06 -20.44
N THR A 879 -11.82 29.04 -20.68
CA THR A 879 -12.45 29.85 -19.63
C THR A 879 -13.77 29.26 -19.16
N VAL A 880 -13.99 29.19 -17.85
CA VAL A 880 -15.24 28.68 -17.25
C VAL A 880 -15.93 29.78 -16.44
N LEU A 881 -17.24 29.95 -16.60
CA LEU A 881 -18.00 30.83 -15.70
C LEU A 881 -18.09 30.17 -14.33
N LEU A 882 -17.86 30.90 -13.24
CA LEU A 882 -17.91 30.34 -11.88
C LEU A 882 -19.23 29.61 -11.58
N LYS A 883 -20.35 30.11 -12.10
CA LYS A 883 -21.66 29.45 -11.95
C LYS A 883 -21.83 28.15 -12.73
N ASN A 884 -20.93 27.84 -13.66
CA ASN A 884 -20.90 26.60 -14.43
C ASN A 884 -19.71 25.74 -13.98
N SER A 885 -19.19 25.96 -12.77
CA SER A 885 -18.01 25.26 -12.29
C SER A 885 -18.37 24.03 -11.47
N ASP A 886 -19.64 23.67 -11.30
CA ASP A 886 -20.11 22.52 -10.51
C ASP A 886 -19.81 22.56 -8.99
N LEU A 887 -19.20 23.65 -8.50
CA LEU A 887 -18.87 23.82 -7.07
C LEU A 887 -20.10 23.74 -6.16
N ILE A 888 -21.25 24.26 -6.62
CA ILE A 888 -22.49 24.26 -5.83
C ILE A 888 -23.03 22.83 -5.72
N GLU A 889 -23.06 22.13 -6.84
CA GLU A 889 -23.53 20.75 -6.97
C GLU A 889 -22.69 19.78 -6.14
N ASP A 890 -21.38 20.04 -6.03
CA ASP A 890 -20.42 19.16 -5.39
C ASP A 890 -20.23 19.39 -3.87
N GLY A 891 -20.76 20.48 -3.32
CA GLY A 891 -20.78 20.68 -1.87
C GLY A 891 -20.48 22.09 -1.36
N ALA A 892 -20.36 23.10 -2.23
CA ALA A 892 -20.18 24.46 -1.77
C ALA A 892 -21.34 24.91 -0.89
N THR A 893 -21.02 25.49 0.27
CA THR A 893 -21.98 25.87 1.29
C THR A 893 -22.36 27.33 1.15
N GLY A 894 -23.64 27.60 0.87
CA GLY A 894 -24.18 28.96 0.86
C GLY A 894 -24.72 29.41 2.22
N ALA A 895 -24.97 30.71 2.36
CA ALA A 895 -25.61 31.26 3.57
C ALA A 895 -26.35 32.58 3.28
N THR A 896 -27.01 33.14 4.29
CA THR A 896 -27.68 34.46 4.18
C THR A 896 -26.72 35.65 4.34
N THR A 897 -25.48 35.40 4.75
CA THR A 897 -24.44 36.42 4.98
C THR A 897 -23.09 35.93 4.48
N GLU A 898 -22.32 36.81 3.85
CA GLU A 898 -20.98 36.51 3.29
C GLU A 898 -19.99 35.86 4.27
N LEU A 899 -20.11 36.10 5.59
CA LEU A 899 -19.17 35.58 6.58
C LEU A 899 -19.30 34.06 6.79
N ASN A 900 -20.50 33.53 6.56
CA ASN A 900 -20.88 32.15 6.84
C ASN A 900 -20.99 31.31 5.57
N ALA A 901 -20.78 31.90 4.40
CA ALA A 901 -20.83 31.23 3.12
C ALA A 901 -19.43 30.94 2.59
N ASP A 902 -19.35 29.99 1.68
CA ASP A 902 -18.17 29.74 0.88
C ASP A 902 -17.86 30.94 0.00
N ARG A 903 -16.56 31.20 -0.18
CA ARG A 903 -16.07 32.39 -0.86
C ARG A 903 -14.94 32.03 -1.80
N ILE A 904 -14.92 32.73 -2.93
CA ILE A 904 -13.84 32.66 -3.90
C ILE A 904 -13.33 34.06 -4.20
N TRP A 905 -12.01 34.25 -4.07
CA TRP A 905 -11.34 35.50 -4.41
C TRP A 905 -10.42 35.29 -5.60
N TRP A 906 -10.30 36.35 -6.38
CA TRP A 906 -9.27 36.46 -7.40
C TRP A 906 -8.54 37.78 -7.21
N TRP A 907 -7.29 37.79 -7.66
CA TRP A 907 -6.52 39.01 -7.71
C TRP A 907 -6.82 39.74 -9.02
N ASP A 908 -7.41 40.94 -8.95
CA ASP A 908 -7.55 41.81 -10.12
C ASP A 908 -6.30 42.68 -10.30
N PRO A 909 -5.45 42.38 -11.31
CA PRO A 909 -4.23 43.13 -11.54
C PRO A 909 -4.48 44.58 -11.98
N ASP A 910 -5.64 44.89 -12.55
CA ASP A 910 -5.97 46.24 -13.04
C ASP A 910 -6.40 47.17 -11.89
N SER A 911 -7.18 46.65 -10.94
CA SER A 911 -7.63 47.41 -9.76
C SER A 911 -6.72 47.25 -8.54
N THR A 912 -5.73 46.36 -8.59
CA THR A 912 -4.75 46.08 -7.51
C THR A 912 -5.39 45.69 -6.18
N LYS A 913 -6.57 45.07 -6.24
CA LYS A 913 -7.32 44.59 -5.08
C LYS A 913 -7.83 43.18 -5.33
N TYR A 914 -8.18 42.50 -4.26
CA TYR A 914 -9.01 41.30 -4.37
C TYR A 914 -10.45 41.71 -4.55
N ASP A 915 -11.04 41.18 -5.59
CA ASP A 915 -12.48 41.05 -5.68
C ASP A 915 -12.85 39.61 -5.32
N TYR A 916 -14.12 39.41 -4.93
CA TYR A 916 -14.60 38.10 -4.50
C TYR A 916 -16.09 37.94 -4.70
N ALA A 917 -16.48 36.67 -4.87
CA ALA A 917 -17.86 36.25 -4.79
C ALA A 917 -18.07 35.32 -3.59
N TRP A 918 -19.32 35.27 -3.14
CA TRP A 918 -19.76 34.39 -2.07
C TRP A 918 -21.07 33.71 -2.46
N LEU A 919 -21.28 32.48 -1.98
CA LEU A 919 -22.47 31.70 -2.32
C LEU A 919 -23.67 32.13 -1.47
N VAL A 920 -24.68 32.71 -2.12
CA VAL A 920 -25.90 33.17 -1.46
C VAL A 920 -26.89 32.02 -1.39
N ASP A 921 -27.37 31.73 -0.19
CA ASP A 921 -28.39 30.70 0.03
C ASP A 921 -29.25 31.05 1.26
N ASP A 922 -30.31 30.29 1.50
CA ASP A 922 -31.24 30.44 2.63
C ASP A 922 -31.93 31.82 2.73
N THR A 923 -31.97 32.61 1.65
CA THR A 923 -32.68 33.92 1.64
C THR A 923 -34.19 33.77 1.39
N GLY A 924 -34.63 32.61 0.91
CA GLY A 924 -36.03 32.31 0.58
C GLY A 924 -36.53 33.07 -0.66
N GLY A 925 -35.59 33.55 -1.47
CA GLY A 925 -35.82 34.40 -2.64
C GLY A 925 -35.21 33.82 -3.92
N PRO A 926 -35.33 34.51 -5.06
CA PRO A 926 -34.80 34.04 -6.34
C PRO A 926 -33.25 34.07 -6.43
N ASN A 927 -32.57 34.43 -5.35
CA ASN A 927 -31.12 34.63 -5.31
C ASN A 927 -30.38 33.43 -4.69
N ASP A 928 -31.10 32.46 -4.15
CA ASP A 928 -30.54 31.27 -3.50
C ASP A 928 -29.82 30.38 -4.53
N SER A 929 -28.73 29.74 -4.08
CA SER A 929 -27.83 28.92 -4.90
C SER A 929 -27.17 29.69 -6.06
N LEU A 930 -26.84 30.97 -5.84
CA LEU A 930 -26.10 31.79 -6.81
C LEU A 930 -24.87 32.43 -6.17
N TRP A 931 -23.79 32.55 -6.94
CA TRP A 931 -22.61 33.32 -6.54
C TRP A 931 -22.83 34.83 -6.74
N TRP A 932 -22.55 35.64 -5.72
CA TRP A 932 -22.75 37.10 -5.76
C TRP A 932 -21.49 37.89 -5.45
N ASP A 933 -21.31 39.00 -6.19
CA ASP A 933 -20.30 40.02 -5.89
C ASP A 933 -20.79 40.94 -4.76
N SER A 934 -19.87 41.38 -3.91
CA SER A 934 -20.21 42.29 -2.79
C SER A 934 -20.33 43.77 -3.20
N ASP A 935 -19.63 44.21 -4.26
CA ASP A 935 -19.67 45.58 -4.77
C ASP A 935 -19.29 45.67 -6.27
N PRO A 936 -20.23 46.04 -7.17
CA PRO A 936 -21.65 46.26 -6.91
C PRO A 936 -22.39 44.94 -6.66
N TRP A 937 -23.36 44.97 -5.74
CA TRP A 937 -24.18 43.80 -5.41
C TRP A 937 -24.93 43.24 -6.63
N GLY A 938 -24.56 42.04 -7.08
CA GLY A 938 -25.14 41.37 -8.25
C GLY A 938 -24.68 39.91 -8.36
N GLU A 939 -25.39 39.12 -9.18
CA GLU A 939 -24.88 37.81 -9.62
C GLU A 939 -23.50 38.01 -10.25
N THR A 940 -22.54 37.21 -9.82
CA THR A 940 -21.15 37.39 -10.23
C THR A 940 -20.95 37.12 -11.71
N SER A 941 -19.99 37.84 -12.29
CA SER A 941 -19.51 37.61 -13.66
C SER A 941 -18.12 36.99 -13.70
N ILE A 942 -17.64 36.48 -12.55
CA ILE A 942 -16.33 35.84 -12.43
C ILE A 942 -16.21 34.67 -13.41
N THR A 943 -15.05 34.64 -14.04
CA THR A 943 -14.63 33.60 -14.96
C THR A 943 -13.35 32.97 -14.40
N LEU A 944 -13.34 31.66 -14.24
CA LEU A 944 -12.13 30.87 -14.02
C LEU A 944 -11.36 30.79 -15.35
N ARG A 945 -10.42 31.71 -15.54
CA ARG A 945 -9.58 31.83 -16.73
C ARG A 945 -8.34 30.94 -16.66
N PRO A 946 -7.84 30.47 -17.82
CA PRO A 946 -6.60 29.74 -17.91
C PRO A 946 -5.40 30.49 -17.34
N GLY A 947 -4.63 29.79 -16.53
CA GLY A 947 -3.38 30.26 -15.95
C GLY A 947 -3.54 31.23 -14.80
N GLU A 948 -4.77 31.61 -14.42
CA GLU A 948 -5.11 32.39 -13.22
C GLU A 948 -5.39 31.44 -12.06
N GLY A 949 -4.87 31.78 -10.87
CA GLY A 949 -5.19 31.07 -9.64
C GLY A 949 -6.27 31.79 -8.84
N TYR A 950 -6.91 31.05 -7.93
CA TYR A 950 -8.04 31.52 -7.12
C TYR A 950 -7.86 31.08 -5.67
N TRP A 951 -8.26 31.96 -4.75
CA TRP A 951 -8.45 31.59 -3.36
C TRP A 951 -9.85 31.06 -3.18
N TYR A 952 -9.95 29.90 -2.56
CA TYR A 952 -11.21 29.37 -2.07
C TYR A 952 -11.21 29.31 -0.57
N GLN A 953 -12.36 29.60 0.04
CA GLN A 953 -12.57 29.33 1.45
C GLN A 953 -13.88 28.61 1.62
N THR A 954 -13.79 27.38 2.12
CA THR A 954 -14.97 26.65 2.59
C THR A 954 -15.33 27.07 4.01
N ARG A 955 -16.63 27.23 4.24
CA ARG A 955 -17.32 27.40 5.53
C ARG A 955 -18.11 26.15 5.90
N GLY A 956 -18.27 25.22 4.98
CA GLY A 956 -18.88 23.92 5.18
C GLY A 956 -17.86 22.83 5.51
N ASN A 957 -18.28 21.57 5.29
CA ASN A 957 -17.40 20.42 5.39
C ASN A 957 -16.47 20.34 4.16
N PRO A 958 -15.31 19.67 4.27
CA PRO A 958 -14.52 19.27 3.11
C PRO A 958 -15.38 18.49 2.10
N PHE A 959 -15.12 18.69 0.82
CA PHE A 959 -15.82 17.99 -0.26
C PHE A 959 -14.92 17.79 -1.48
N THR A 960 -15.38 17.00 -2.43
CA THR A 960 -14.66 16.72 -3.67
C THR A 960 -15.32 17.47 -4.80
N TRP A 961 -14.58 18.37 -5.44
CA TRP A 961 -15.03 19.17 -6.56
C TRP A 961 -14.69 18.49 -7.90
N SER A 962 -15.71 18.07 -8.64
CA SER A 962 -15.64 17.52 -9.98
C SER A 962 -15.70 18.64 -11.03
N TYR A 963 -14.56 19.28 -11.28
CA TYR A 963 -14.45 20.37 -12.25
C TYR A 963 -14.61 19.83 -13.68
N SER A 964 -15.78 20.07 -14.29
CA SER A 964 -16.07 19.67 -15.67
C SER A 964 -15.23 20.37 -16.74
N LYS A 965 -14.88 19.59 -17.75
CA LYS A 965 -14.14 20.04 -18.93
C LYS A 965 -14.95 21.06 -19.75
N PRO A 966 -14.41 22.27 -20.02
CA PRO A 966 -15.17 23.35 -20.66
C PRO A 966 -15.17 23.33 -22.19
N TYR A 967 -14.62 22.29 -22.82
CA TYR A 967 -14.54 22.18 -24.27
C TYR A 967 -14.84 20.76 -24.74
N ASP A 968 -15.50 20.68 -25.89
CA ASP A 968 -15.66 19.42 -26.61
C ASP A 968 -14.31 18.88 -27.09
N ALA A 969 -14.27 17.60 -27.44
CA ALA A 969 -13.10 17.03 -28.12
C ALA A 969 -12.76 17.93 -29.34
N PRO A 970 -11.53 18.49 -29.41
CA PRO A 970 -11.27 19.52 -30.41
C PRO A 970 -11.38 18.92 -31.81
N PRO A 971 -11.92 19.66 -32.79
CA PRO A 971 -12.32 19.14 -34.10
C PRO A 971 -11.21 18.31 -34.75
N ASN A 972 -11.56 17.20 -35.41
CA ASN A 972 -10.61 16.51 -36.27
C ASN A 972 -10.18 17.47 -37.40
N PRO A 973 -8.87 17.54 -37.72
CA PRO A 973 -8.37 18.35 -38.83
C PRO A 973 -9.04 18.00 -40.18
#